data_AF-A0A2N3WHQ5-F1
#
_entry.id   AF-A0A2N3WHQ5-F1
#
_cell.length_a   1.000
_cell.length_b   1.000
_cell.length_c   1.000
_cell.angle_alpha   90.00
_cell.angle_beta   90.00
_cell.angle_gamma   90.00
#
_symmetry.space_group_name_H-M   'P 1'
#
loop_
_entity.id
_entity.type
_entity.pdbx_description
1 polymer ?
#
loop_
_entity_poly.entity_id
_entity_poly.type
_entity_poly.pdbx_seq_one_letter_code
_entity_poly.pdbx_strand_id
1 'polypeptide(L)'
;MATSLRGRLVRLLAVTAMAGTLVSTGVAEAAPQAVTAGQARFEVLSPTLIRTEYAGDAKFVDAGTFNAVGRGSFPKTPYTATKRDGWLTIRTSAVQLRYKLDSGAFSDDNLTVQLRTGGQDVTARPWAGKLTPVCALGTLCEAEQLQLNGPGVASDHRGYTGDGFAAGFINPGDSLAFRTTASGDYQLDLRYANGTGGDGQHTTRTLSVLVDGANARTISLPATGDWDTWALATVPISLPAGQHQVTVKHGTSDSGNVNIDSLAVVNPGAAYPQPVPPAPTTCAFGVLCEAEQGALSGGAHPASDHDGHSGKAFLAGMERPGAADALTITGVPADGAYDLQLRYSDATAVSGQTQPTSLTLQAGDTSTNLTLPSTSSWNSWRTTAIPVKLKAGTNTVTLSCPDSNCHVNLDTVAVTAAHSVLLAPHAPLGGYRRGLDGVDGSAVSAPGILYQDGWSLLDDTASALYDPSTKVVTQRPSSESYQDGYVFAYGQDYGRALSELAQLTGPSLLLPRWAYGVWYSEYYDRTAADFQQTIVPKFRSQQVPLDMLVVDTDFKSPDRWNGWEIDPTRFPDPKAFFQWAHDQGLHTTLNIHPSIRADDPQFPAAQATAKGKLQPSCGQDCYVFDFGDPDQLRAYFDLHRTMEQQGNDVWWLDWCCDSSKSSLAGVTPDAWINQQYADDAAQRGGRGFAFSRAYGSLQAGGYSSPTAVPTGPWADKRTTLHFTGDTISDWATLAFEVGYTPGESAATGLASVSHDIGGHTGGLQQPGTEPGSTKLPDDLYARWVQLGTFQPIDRLHSNHSDRLPWQYGAAADASATKFLNLRENLVPYTYTLAQQATATGMPLVRPLYLQYPDQQEAYAQAGGEYLYGPDVLVAPATSPGATATTSVWFPPGNDWTDYFTGKTYRGGTTAQITTGLDTMPVFMRSGGIMVTRGGNVSGDAHDPQTAATVTVAGGHDGAFTLYEDDGQSPSAKSTTTALRYTENPQSAMLAIGATQRAWTVRFTNATSPSAVYVDGRRSGNWTWDAATRTVTVQTPPTQHPLTVRLVR
;
A
#
# COMPACT_ATOMS: atom_id res chain seq x y z
N MET A 1 -11.01 -60.28 15.78
CA MET A 1 -10.36 -60.66 17.06
C MET A 1 -8.84 -60.52 16.90
N ALA A 2 -8.07 -60.59 17.99
CA ALA A 2 -6.60 -60.38 18.06
C ALA A 2 -5.82 -61.71 17.80
N THR A 3 -4.47 -61.83 17.69
CA THR A 3 -3.26 -60.97 17.90
C THR A 3 -2.09 -61.61 17.07
N SER A 4 -0.77 -61.33 17.08
CA SER A 4 0.15 -60.44 17.86
C SER A 4 1.50 -60.17 17.16
N LEU A 5 2.20 -59.16 17.71
CA LEU A 5 3.63 -58.78 17.62
C LEU A 5 4.63 -59.91 18.10
N ARG A 6 5.99 -59.82 18.15
CA ARG A 6 7.03 -58.79 17.85
C ARG A 6 8.46 -59.40 17.85
N GLY A 7 9.45 -58.69 17.28
CA GLY A 7 10.75 -58.43 17.98
C GLY A 7 12.00 -59.29 17.67
N ARG A 8 13.16 -58.61 17.46
CA ARG A 8 14.54 -59.15 17.54
C ARG A 8 15.51 -58.10 18.14
N LEU A 9 16.82 -58.42 18.22
CA LEU A 9 17.68 -58.10 19.38
C LEU A 9 19.14 -57.72 19.00
N VAL A 10 19.78 -56.85 19.79
CA VAL A 10 21.11 -56.20 19.56
C VAL A 10 22.32 -57.08 19.95
N ARG A 11 23.51 -56.81 19.41
CA ARG A 11 24.82 -57.31 19.92
C ARG A 11 25.91 -56.22 19.95
N LEU A 12 26.92 -56.45 20.79
CA LEU A 12 28.06 -55.56 21.10
C LEU A 12 29.41 -56.24 20.77
N LEU A 13 30.47 -55.45 20.54
CA LEU A 13 31.92 -55.67 20.75
C LEU A 13 32.74 -54.73 19.83
N ALA A 14 33.99 -54.33 20.06
CA ALA A 14 34.66 -53.70 21.22
C ALA A 14 36.17 -53.50 20.88
N VAL A 15 36.73 -52.28 20.96
CA VAL A 15 38.19 -51.99 20.93
C VAL A 15 38.48 -50.76 21.80
N THR A 16 39.65 -50.69 22.44
CA THR A 16 40.03 -49.64 23.42
C THR A 16 41.14 -48.71 22.94
N ALA A 17 40.88 -47.41 23.09
CA ALA A 17 41.80 -46.29 23.39
C ALA A 17 43.24 -46.23 22.82
N MET A 18 43.51 -45.12 22.12
CA MET A 18 44.72 -44.32 22.37
C MET A 18 44.33 -42.84 22.51
N ALA A 19 45.12 -42.04 23.22
CA ALA A 19 44.70 -40.72 23.69
C ALA A 19 44.85 -39.60 22.64
N GLY A 20 43.76 -38.87 22.41
CA GLY A 20 43.77 -37.54 21.79
C GLY A 20 43.12 -36.53 22.72
N THR A 21 43.63 -35.31 22.78
CA THR A 21 43.06 -34.23 23.60
C THR A 21 41.67 -33.85 23.07
N LEU A 22 40.62 -34.18 23.82
CA LEU A 22 39.28 -33.69 23.57
C LEU A 22 39.23 -32.17 23.75
N VAL A 23 39.30 -31.45 22.63
CA VAL A 23 38.81 -30.07 22.58
C VAL A 23 37.32 -30.13 22.89
N SER A 24 36.92 -29.53 24.02
CA SER A 24 35.51 -29.37 24.34
C SER A 24 34.89 -28.39 23.34
N THR A 25 34.32 -28.91 22.26
CA THR A 25 33.39 -28.18 21.41
C THR A 25 32.09 -27.99 22.19
N GLY A 26 32.11 -27.06 23.15
CA GLY A 26 30.92 -26.65 23.88
C GLY A 26 29.85 -26.25 22.88
N VAL A 27 28.70 -26.93 22.92
CA VAL A 27 27.54 -26.55 22.13
C VAL A 27 27.14 -25.15 22.60
N ALA A 28 27.30 -24.16 21.72
CA ALA A 28 27.03 -22.77 22.06
C ALA A 28 25.56 -22.64 22.47
N GLU A 29 25.35 -22.18 23.70
CA GLU A 29 24.00 -21.93 24.22
C GLU A 29 23.33 -20.84 23.38
N ALA A 30 22.14 -21.12 22.86
CA ALA A 30 21.45 -20.21 21.97
C ALA A 30 21.08 -18.92 22.73
N ALA A 31 21.53 -17.78 22.20
CA ALA A 31 21.35 -16.48 22.83
C ALA A 31 19.87 -16.21 23.20
N PRO A 32 19.61 -15.48 24.31
CA PRO A 32 18.26 -15.07 24.66
C PRO A 32 17.69 -14.18 23.54
N GLN A 33 16.40 -14.29 23.23
CA GLN A 33 15.81 -13.56 22.10
C GLN A 33 15.79 -12.03 22.31
N ALA A 34 15.90 -11.57 23.56
CA ALA A 34 15.96 -10.16 23.93
C ALA A 34 17.25 -9.78 24.67
N VAL A 35 17.67 -8.51 24.51
CA VAL A 35 18.81 -7.86 25.17
C VAL A 35 18.33 -6.58 25.87
N THR A 36 18.57 -6.45 27.16
CA THR A 36 18.19 -5.26 27.96
C THR A 36 19.40 -4.38 28.30
N ALA A 37 19.22 -3.07 28.23
CA ALA A 37 20.19 -2.04 28.60
C ALA A 37 19.48 -0.88 29.32
N GLY A 38 19.38 -0.98 30.65
CA GLY A 38 18.66 -0.01 31.47
C GLY A 38 17.17 -0.02 31.11
N GLN A 39 16.68 1.15 30.68
CA GLN A 39 15.29 1.37 30.26
C GLN A 39 15.01 0.95 28.80
N ALA A 40 16.01 0.48 28.05
CA ALA A 40 15.87 -0.01 26.68
C ALA A 40 15.94 -1.55 26.59
N ARG A 41 15.15 -2.14 25.68
CA ARG A 41 15.13 -3.56 25.33
C ARG A 41 15.10 -3.74 23.81
N PHE A 42 15.80 -4.77 23.34
CA PHE A 42 15.94 -5.11 21.92
C PHE A 42 15.62 -6.59 21.71
N GLU A 43 14.63 -6.92 20.90
CA GLU A 43 14.21 -8.31 20.60
C GLU A 43 14.60 -8.67 19.16
N VAL A 44 15.51 -9.62 18.99
CA VAL A 44 16.03 -10.02 17.67
C VAL A 44 15.13 -11.11 17.09
N LEU A 45 14.12 -10.68 16.34
CA LEU A 45 13.14 -11.55 15.70
C LEU A 45 13.75 -12.26 14.49
N SER A 46 14.55 -11.54 13.70
CA SER A 46 15.22 -12.08 12.51
C SER A 46 16.60 -11.45 12.30
N PRO A 47 17.38 -11.89 11.28
CA PRO A 47 18.57 -11.17 10.86
C PRO A 47 18.33 -9.70 10.48
N THR A 48 17.16 -9.41 9.90
CA THR A 48 16.76 -8.14 9.27
C THR A 48 15.66 -7.39 10.05
N LEU A 49 15.12 -7.98 11.13
CA LEU A 49 14.04 -7.43 11.94
C LEU A 49 14.41 -7.45 13.44
N ILE A 50 14.49 -6.26 14.04
CA ILE A 50 14.72 -6.09 15.48
C ILE A 50 13.63 -5.19 16.07
N ARG A 51 12.92 -5.68 17.09
CA ARG A 51 12.04 -4.85 17.92
C ARG A 51 12.87 -3.99 18.85
N THR A 52 12.57 -2.71 18.93
CA THR A 52 13.16 -1.72 19.82
C THR A 52 12.09 -1.21 20.77
N GLU A 53 12.27 -1.43 22.07
CA GLU A 53 11.34 -1.01 23.11
C GLU A 53 12.06 -0.17 24.17
N TYR A 54 11.47 0.96 24.57
CA TYR A 54 11.93 1.80 25.66
C TYR A 54 10.80 2.01 26.67
N ALA A 55 11.11 1.88 27.96
CA ALA A 55 10.17 2.15 29.05
C ALA A 55 10.89 2.90 30.18
N GLY A 56 10.49 4.15 30.45
CA GLY A 56 11.13 5.01 31.44
C GLY A 56 11.14 4.46 32.87
N ASP A 57 10.25 3.52 33.20
CA ASP A 57 10.20 2.81 34.49
C ASP A 57 10.80 1.38 34.43
N ALA A 58 11.38 1.01 33.29
CA ALA A 58 11.90 -0.31 32.93
C ALA A 58 10.88 -1.48 32.98
N LYS A 59 9.57 -1.21 32.95
CA LYS A 59 8.52 -2.24 32.84
C LYS A 59 8.14 -2.52 31.38
N PHE A 60 8.92 -3.39 30.75
CA PHE A 60 8.68 -3.85 29.38
C PHE A 60 7.39 -4.69 29.24
N VAL A 61 6.79 -4.66 28.04
CA VAL A 61 5.52 -5.30 27.71
C VAL A 61 5.72 -6.46 26.72
N ASP A 62 5.31 -7.66 27.13
CA ASP A 62 5.43 -8.90 26.34
C ASP A 62 4.12 -9.42 25.74
N ALA A 63 2.99 -8.74 25.97
CA ALA A 63 1.75 -9.00 25.27
C ALA A 63 1.85 -8.69 23.76
N GLY A 64 1.01 -9.34 22.96
CA GLY A 64 0.79 -8.95 21.56
C GLY A 64 0.01 -7.64 21.47
N THR A 65 0.15 -6.94 20.35
CA THR A 65 -0.65 -5.74 20.02
C THR A 65 -1.66 -6.08 18.93
N PHE A 66 -2.66 -5.22 18.72
CA PHE A 66 -3.62 -5.41 17.63
C PHE A 66 -2.95 -5.44 16.24
N ASN A 67 -1.76 -4.85 16.10
CA ASN A 67 -0.92 -5.00 14.93
C ASN A 67 -0.06 -6.27 15.01
N ALA A 68 0.91 -6.33 15.94
CA ALA A 68 1.97 -7.34 15.98
C ALA A 68 1.57 -8.67 16.64
N VAL A 69 0.46 -9.26 16.19
CA VAL A 69 -0.11 -10.51 16.72
C VAL A 69 0.80 -11.74 16.54
N GLY A 70 1.70 -11.71 15.56
CA GLY A 70 2.53 -12.85 15.15
C GLY A 70 3.94 -12.87 15.74
N ARG A 71 4.34 -11.90 16.58
CA ARG A 71 5.71 -11.76 17.14
C ARG A 71 6.27 -13.06 17.75
N GLY A 72 5.44 -13.82 18.44
CA GLY A 72 5.84 -15.10 19.08
C GLY A 72 6.13 -16.26 18.11
N SER A 73 5.91 -16.10 16.80
CA SER A 73 6.14 -17.14 15.79
C SER A 73 7.57 -17.17 15.21
N PHE A 74 8.36 -16.11 15.45
CA PHE A 74 9.69 -15.98 14.85
C PHE A 74 10.68 -17.03 15.40
N PRO A 75 11.49 -17.68 14.54
CA PRO A 75 12.53 -18.61 14.99
C PRO A 75 13.68 -17.86 15.68
N LYS A 76 14.29 -18.49 16.69
CA LYS A 76 15.43 -17.90 17.40
C LYS A 76 16.58 -17.56 16.46
N THR A 77 16.88 -16.28 16.33
CA THR A 77 17.93 -15.78 15.45
C THR A 77 19.30 -15.72 16.15
N PRO A 78 20.39 -16.22 15.54
CA PRO A 78 21.75 -16.00 16.03
C PRO A 78 22.19 -14.53 15.90
N TYR A 79 22.67 -13.96 17.01
CA TYR A 79 23.28 -12.64 17.06
C TYR A 79 24.42 -12.61 18.09
N THR A 80 25.18 -11.51 18.12
CA THR A 80 26.11 -11.18 19.21
C THR A 80 25.75 -9.83 19.82
N ALA A 81 25.85 -9.69 21.14
CA ALA A 81 25.65 -8.41 21.82
C ALA A 81 26.85 -8.10 22.72
N THR A 82 27.31 -6.86 22.69
CA THR A 82 28.43 -6.37 23.52
C THR A 82 28.12 -5.00 24.10
N LYS A 83 28.54 -4.75 25.34
CA LYS A 83 28.47 -3.43 25.98
C LYS A 83 29.89 -2.93 26.20
N ARG A 84 30.26 -1.83 25.54
CA ARG A 84 31.64 -1.33 25.52
C ARG A 84 31.65 0.17 25.20
N ASP A 85 32.57 0.92 25.81
CA ASP A 85 32.85 2.34 25.51
C ASP A 85 31.60 3.25 25.49
N GLY A 86 30.62 2.96 26.38
CA GLY A 86 29.34 3.68 26.49
C GLY A 86 28.22 3.22 25.55
N TRP A 87 28.43 2.17 24.75
CA TRP A 87 27.46 1.67 23.77
C TRP A 87 27.11 0.20 23.99
N LEU A 88 25.83 -0.13 23.83
CA LEU A 88 25.39 -1.45 23.41
C LEU A 88 25.59 -1.57 21.89
N THR A 89 26.14 -2.68 21.43
CA THR A 89 26.19 -3.06 20.01
C THR A 89 25.65 -4.47 19.84
N ILE A 90 24.60 -4.62 19.03
CA ILE A 90 24.00 -5.90 18.62
C ILE A 90 24.35 -6.14 17.14
N ARG A 91 24.79 -7.34 16.79
CA ARG A 91 25.10 -7.73 15.40
C ARG A 91 24.45 -9.06 15.03
N THR A 92 23.65 -9.07 13.97
CA THR A 92 23.15 -10.27 13.29
C THR A 92 24.04 -10.57 12.07
N SER A 93 23.63 -11.50 11.19
CA SER A 93 24.25 -11.64 9.87
C SER A 93 24.02 -10.42 8.96
N ALA A 94 22.89 -9.70 9.10
CA ALA A 94 22.47 -8.63 8.18
C ALA A 94 22.47 -7.20 8.77
N VAL A 95 22.51 -7.01 10.10
CA VAL A 95 22.53 -5.67 10.72
C VAL A 95 23.58 -5.51 11.82
N GLN A 96 23.96 -4.26 12.09
CA GLN A 96 24.58 -3.81 13.32
C GLN A 96 23.74 -2.68 13.94
N LEU A 97 23.04 -2.97 15.02
CA LEU A 97 22.35 -1.98 15.85
C LEU A 97 23.31 -1.46 16.92
N ARG A 98 23.32 -0.14 17.16
CA ARG A 98 24.06 0.52 18.24
C ARG A 98 23.13 1.43 19.04
N TYR A 99 23.09 1.22 20.36
CA TYR A 99 22.38 2.09 21.31
C TYR A 99 23.34 2.66 22.36
N LYS A 100 23.29 3.96 22.59
CA LYS A 100 24.09 4.66 23.60
C LYS A 100 23.49 4.35 24.98
N LEU A 101 24.29 3.81 25.89
CA LEU A 101 23.81 3.37 27.20
C LEU A 101 23.29 4.56 28.01
N ASP A 102 22.20 4.33 28.74
CA ASP A 102 21.61 5.23 29.74
C ASP A 102 21.33 6.66 29.19
N SER A 103 20.92 6.73 27.92
CA SER A 103 20.83 7.98 27.13
C SER A 103 19.40 8.48 26.86
N GLY A 104 18.40 7.92 27.52
CA GLY A 104 16.98 8.26 27.35
C GLY A 104 16.29 7.52 26.22
N ALA A 105 15.06 7.94 25.91
CA ALA A 105 14.23 7.40 24.84
C ALA A 105 14.94 7.46 23.47
N PHE A 106 14.61 6.56 22.56
CA PHE A 106 15.29 6.41 21.27
C PHE A 106 15.18 7.68 20.42
N SER A 107 16.32 8.06 19.85
CA SER A 107 16.51 9.21 18.98
C SER A 107 17.52 8.93 17.87
N ASP A 108 17.59 9.86 16.93
CA ASP A 108 18.64 9.99 15.92
C ASP A 108 20.07 9.99 16.50
N ASP A 109 20.25 10.57 17.67
CA ASP A 109 21.53 10.76 18.36
C ASP A 109 22.00 9.55 19.18
N ASN A 110 21.07 8.67 19.56
CA ASN A 110 21.36 7.56 20.48
C ASN A 110 21.12 6.15 19.94
N LEU A 111 20.34 5.97 18.86
CA LEU A 111 20.05 4.68 18.25
C LEU A 111 20.29 4.70 16.74
N THR A 112 21.26 3.92 16.27
CA THR A 112 21.56 3.74 14.85
C THR A 112 21.54 2.27 14.45
N VAL A 113 21.14 1.97 13.21
CA VAL A 113 21.17 0.63 12.63
C VAL A 113 21.91 0.67 11.30
N GLN A 114 23.13 0.15 11.28
CA GLN A 114 23.91 -0.01 10.05
C GLN A 114 23.51 -1.32 9.38
N LEU A 115 23.09 -1.25 8.11
CA LEU A 115 22.81 -2.42 7.29
C LEU A 115 24.12 -3.11 6.87
N ARG A 116 24.04 -4.42 6.64
CA ARG A 116 25.16 -5.26 6.20
C ARG A 116 24.78 -6.13 5.00
N THR A 117 23.72 -5.70 4.30
CA THR A 117 23.02 -6.35 3.18
C THR A 117 22.54 -5.26 2.22
N GLY A 118 22.60 -5.55 0.91
CA GLY A 118 22.47 -4.54 -0.16
C GLY A 118 23.83 -4.09 -0.70
N GLY A 119 23.82 -3.31 -1.77
CA GLY A 119 25.04 -2.80 -2.44
C GLY A 119 25.67 -1.55 -1.81
N GLN A 120 25.05 -0.96 -0.78
CA GLN A 120 25.34 0.37 -0.24
C GLN A 120 25.52 0.33 1.28
N ASP A 121 26.45 1.14 1.81
CA ASP A 121 26.63 1.36 3.25
C ASP A 121 25.51 2.27 3.81
N VAL A 122 24.36 1.69 4.16
CA VAL A 122 23.22 2.41 4.76
C VAL A 122 23.30 2.42 6.29
N THR A 123 23.13 3.60 6.89
CA THR A 123 23.04 3.78 8.35
C THR A 123 21.72 4.45 8.73
N ALA A 124 20.73 3.63 9.05
CA ALA A 124 19.41 4.05 9.49
C ALA A 124 19.45 4.75 10.86
N ARG A 125 18.52 5.68 11.06
CA ARG A 125 18.22 6.34 12.35
C ARG A 125 16.73 6.17 12.67
N PRO A 126 16.27 4.99 13.13
CA PRO A 126 14.86 4.63 13.03
C PRO A 126 13.87 5.54 13.79
N TRP A 127 14.33 6.17 14.88
CA TRP A 127 13.54 7.06 15.72
C TRP A 127 13.86 8.55 15.50
N ALA A 128 14.51 8.91 14.39
CA ALA A 128 14.69 10.31 13.98
C ALA A 128 13.33 11.00 13.80
N GLY A 129 13.21 12.25 14.26
CA GLY A 129 11.96 13.02 14.23
C GLY A 129 10.80 12.49 15.10
N LYS A 130 10.93 11.30 15.71
CA LYS A 130 9.86 10.69 16.54
C LYS A 130 9.81 11.23 17.97
N LEU A 131 10.87 11.85 18.47
CA LEU A 131 10.83 12.62 19.70
C LEU A 131 10.42 14.06 19.41
N THR A 132 9.56 14.62 20.28
CA THR A 132 9.15 16.02 20.29
C THR A 132 10.36 16.96 20.04
N PRO A 133 10.35 17.81 18.99
CA PRO A 133 11.48 18.68 18.63
C PRO A 133 11.87 19.66 19.74
N VAL A 134 13.14 20.10 19.76
CA VAL A 134 13.69 20.94 20.85
C VAL A 134 13.80 22.40 20.42
N CYS A 135 13.03 23.29 21.04
CA CYS A 135 13.16 24.74 20.87
C CYS A 135 14.10 25.32 21.93
N ALA A 136 15.22 25.87 21.48
CA ALA A 136 16.18 26.56 22.33
C ALA A 136 15.70 27.98 22.69
N LEU A 137 16.15 28.48 23.84
CA LEU A 137 15.81 29.82 24.33
C LEU A 137 16.33 30.90 23.35
N GLY A 138 15.43 31.76 22.87
CA GLY A 138 15.74 32.83 21.91
C GLY A 138 15.84 32.38 20.45
N THR A 139 15.47 31.15 20.13
CA THR A 139 15.42 30.63 18.75
C THR A 139 13.98 30.59 18.24
N LEU A 140 13.80 30.90 16.96
CA LEU A 140 12.53 30.70 16.25
C LEU A 140 12.40 29.22 15.90
N CYS A 141 11.24 28.63 16.18
CA CYS A 141 10.84 27.30 15.75
C CYS A 141 9.66 27.42 14.78
N GLU A 142 9.87 27.02 13.53
CA GLU A 142 8.81 26.91 12.52
C GLU A 142 7.81 25.81 12.96
N ALA A 143 6.51 26.10 12.93
CA ALA A 143 5.49 25.29 13.60
C ALA A 143 5.21 23.95 12.90
N GLU A 144 5.37 23.91 11.58
CA GLU A 144 5.34 22.72 10.73
C GLU A 144 6.53 21.77 10.99
N GLN A 145 7.56 22.24 11.70
CA GLN A 145 8.69 21.43 12.15
C GLN A 145 8.51 20.89 13.58
N LEU A 146 7.38 21.16 14.24
CA LEU A 146 7.06 20.70 15.60
C LEU A 146 6.20 19.43 15.62
N GLN A 147 5.98 18.87 16.80
CA GLN A 147 5.11 17.70 16.95
C GLN A 147 3.65 18.14 16.87
N LEU A 148 3.04 18.02 15.68
CA LEU A 148 1.61 18.24 15.46
C LEU A 148 0.78 17.02 15.87
N ASN A 149 -0.46 17.27 16.33
CA ASN A 149 -1.46 16.26 16.64
C ASN A 149 -2.85 16.87 16.40
N GLY A 150 -3.45 16.59 15.24
CA GLY A 150 -4.69 17.23 14.76
C GLY A 150 -4.43 18.20 13.60
N PRO A 151 -3.71 19.32 13.82
CA PRO A 151 -3.31 20.25 12.77
C PRO A 151 -2.44 19.59 11.70
N GLY A 152 -2.64 20.01 10.45
CA GLY A 152 -1.79 19.66 9.30
C GLY A 152 -0.74 20.73 9.02
N VAL A 153 0.12 20.47 8.03
CA VAL A 153 1.01 21.48 7.44
C VAL A 153 0.35 22.05 6.18
N ALA A 154 0.39 23.36 6.01
CA ALA A 154 -0.12 24.05 4.82
C ALA A 154 0.82 25.18 4.38
N SER A 155 0.65 25.65 3.14
CA SER A 155 1.49 26.65 2.47
C SER A 155 0.71 27.52 1.47
N ASP A 156 -0.63 27.48 1.53
CA ASP A 156 -1.56 28.12 0.60
C ASP A 156 -1.86 29.60 0.92
N HIS A 157 -1.24 30.14 1.97
CA HIS A 157 -1.28 31.56 2.35
C HIS A 157 0.12 32.16 2.22
N ARG A 158 0.22 33.50 2.16
CA ARG A 158 1.49 34.20 1.93
C ARG A 158 2.11 34.71 3.21
N GLY A 159 3.44 34.89 3.19
CA GLY A 159 4.17 35.57 4.27
C GLY A 159 4.41 34.72 5.52
N TYR A 160 4.26 33.40 5.42
CA TYR A 160 4.76 32.48 6.44
C TYR A 160 6.30 32.40 6.44
N THR A 161 6.86 31.65 7.38
CA THR A 161 8.29 31.39 7.58
C THR A 161 8.57 29.88 7.52
N GLY A 162 9.83 29.47 7.38
CA GLY A 162 10.16 28.07 7.12
C GLY A 162 9.57 27.55 5.80
N ASP A 163 9.01 26.35 5.85
CA ASP A 163 8.49 25.59 4.71
C ASP A 163 6.95 25.71 4.57
N GLY A 164 6.25 26.23 5.60
CA GLY A 164 4.80 26.33 5.65
C GLY A 164 4.28 26.88 6.98
N PHE A 165 3.15 26.36 7.46
CA PHE A 165 2.59 26.67 8.77
C PHE A 165 1.69 25.52 9.27
N ALA A 166 1.48 25.45 10.59
CA ALA A 166 0.56 24.52 11.23
C ALA A 166 -0.89 25.05 11.15
N ALA A 167 -1.72 24.37 10.35
CA ALA A 167 -3.09 24.78 10.02
C ALA A 167 -4.14 23.83 10.60
N GLY A 168 -5.34 24.35 10.88
CA GLY A 168 -6.49 23.52 11.24
C GLY A 168 -6.62 23.16 12.72
N PHE A 169 -6.34 24.09 13.63
CA PHE A 169 -6.71 23.96 15.06
C PHE A 169 -8.25 24.09 15.25
N ILE A 170 -9.01 23.04 14.90
CA ILE A 170 -10.48 23.09 14.76
C ILE A 170 -11.19 22.22 15.82
N ASN A 171 -10.62 21.08 16.21
CA ASN A 171 -11.22 20.10 17.10
C ASN A 171 -10.63 20.20 18.51
N PRO A 172 -11.42 20.05 19.59
CA PRO A 172 -10.90 20.04 20.96
C PRO A 172 -9.96 18.84 21.20
N GLY A 173 -8.66 19.10 21.22
CA GLY A 173 -7.64 18.05 21.07
C GLY A 173 -6.43 18.54 20.29
N ASP A 174 -6.68 19.29 19.22
CA ASP A 174 -5.70 19.74 18.24
C ASP A 174 -4.56 20.52 18.89
N SER A 175 -3.32 20.11 18.63
CA SER A 175 -2.16 20.62 19.36
C SER A 175 -0.86 20.62 18.53
N LEU A 176 0.06 21.50 18.93
CA LEU A 176 1.48 21.40 18.62
C LEU A 176 2.29 21.30 19.92
N ALA A 177 3.44 20.61 19.88
CA ALA A 177 4.31 20.45 21.04
C ALA A 177 5.81 20.55 20.68
N PHE A 178 6.56 21.13 21.61
CA PHE A 178 8.01 21.21 21.58
C PHE A 178 8.59 20.92 22.98
N ARG A 179 9.85 20.48 23.05
CA ARG A 179 10.63 20.38 24.29
C ARG A 179 11.56 21.58 24.43
N THR A 180 11.90 21.94 25.66
CA THR A 180 12.98 22.90 25.94
C THR A 180 13.72 22.52 27.23
N THR A 181 14.92 23.05 27.41
CA THR A 181 15.75 22.91 28.62
C THR A 181 15.99 24.26 29.32
N ALA A 182 15.25 25.30 28.92
CA ALA A 182 15.21 26.57 29.60
C ALA A 182 14.55 26.42 30.99
N SER A 183 15.06 27.14 32.00
CA SER A 183 14.60 27.07 33.39
C SER A 183 14.52 28.46 34.01
N GLY A 184 13.33 28.87 34.45
CA GLY A 184 12.99 30.24 34.84
C GLY A 184 11.60 30.67 34.34
N ASP A 185 11.26 31.93 34.58
CA ASP A 185 10.06 32.57 34.02
C ASP A 185 10.39 33.21 32.66
N TYR A 186 9.61 32.84 31.64
CA TYR A 186 9.81 33.22 30.24
C TYR A 186 8.51 33.69 29.59
N GLN A 187 8.61 34.16 28.35
CA GLN A 187 7.48 34.34 27.47
C GLN A 187 7.55 33.30 26.35
N LEU A 188 6.38 32.76 25.98
CA LEU A 188 6.19 32.04 24.73
C LEU A 188 5.46 32.98 23.78
N ASP A 189 6.13 33.31 22.68
CA ASP A 189 5.57 34.09 21.58
C ASP A 189 5.16 33.15 20.45
N LEU A 190 3.96 33.37 19.88
CA LEU A 190 3.42 32.70 18.71
C LEU A 190 3.25 33.72 17.59
N ARG A 191 3.74 33.39 16.39
CA ARG A 191 3.38 34.03 15.13
C ARG A 191 2.22 33.25 14.51
N TYR A 192 1.12 33.94 14.22
CA TYR A 192 -0.16 33.31 13.89
C TYR A 192 -0.98 34.14 12.91
N ALA A 193 -1.91 33.48 12.22
CA ALA A 193 -2.97 34.10 11.43
C ALA A 193 -4.35 33.68 11.99
N ASN A 194 -5.31 34.61 11.92
CA ASN A 194 -6.69 34.45 12.39
C ASN A 194 -7.62 35.26 11.48
N GLY A 195 -7.81 34.75 10.26
CA GLY A 195 -8.77 35.29 9.30
C GLY A 195 -10.22 34.90 9.64
N THR A 196 -11.09 34.90 8.64
CA THR A 196 -12.46 34.36 8.82
C THR A 196 -12.38 32.84 8.95
N GLY A 197 -12.79 32.31 10.12
CA GLY A 197 -12.77 30.88 10.43
C GLY A 197 -13.74 30.05 9.58
N GLY A 198 -13.64 28.72 9.68
CA GLY A 198 -14.55 27.79 9.00
C GLY A 198 -16.00 27.86 9.50
N ASP A 199 -16.21 28.47 10.67
CA ASP A 199 -17.50 28.86 11.25
C ASP A 199 -18.05 30.20 10.70
N GLY A 200 -17.36 30.82 9.74
CA GLY A 200 -17.70 32.11 9.17
C GLY A 200 -17.46 33.32 10.10
N GLN A 201 -16.80 33.14 11.25
CA GLN A 201 -16.58 34.21 12.23
C GLN A 201 -15.16 34.80 12.11
N HIS A 202 -15.09 36.13 12.08
CA HIS A 202 -13.85 36.91 12.15
C HIS A 202 -13.79 37.61 13.50
N THR A 203 -13.08 37.02 14.46
CA THR A 203 -13.11 37.42 15.88
C THR A 203 -11.83 37.01 16.61
N THR A 204 -11.62 37.50 17.83
CA THR A 204 -10.50 37.04 18.67
C THR A 204 -10.69 35.56 19.04
N ARG A 205 -9.71 34.73 18.72
CA ARG A 205 -9.66 33.31 19.06
C ARG A 205 -8.81 33.07 20.31
N THR A 206 -8.81 31.84 20.80
CA THR A 206 -7.98 31.39 21.92
C THR A 206 -7.45 29.99 21.70
N LEU A 207 -6.30 29.72 22.34
CA LEU A 207 -5.75 28.38 22.56
C LEU A 207 -5.23 28.30 24.01
N SER A 208 -5.01 27.09 24.51
CA SER A 208 -4.42 26.79 25.82
C SER A 208 -2.96 26.38 25.68
N VAL A 209 -2.07 27.00 26.46
CA VAL A 209 -0.66 26.62 26.56
C VAL A 209 -0.41 25.88 27.87
N LEU A 210 0.14 24.67 27.78
CA LEU A 210 0.43 23.77 28.90
C LEU A 210 1.94 23.55 29.02
N VAL A 211 2.42 23.32 30.25
CA VAL A 211 3.79 22.87 30.54
C VAL A 211 3.69 21.52 31.25
N ASP A 212 4.36 20.51 30.71
CA ASP A 212 4.33 19.10 31.17
C ASP A 212 2.89 18.57 31.36
N GLY A 213 2.00 18.91 30.42
CA GLY A 213 0.57 18.56 30.47
C GLY A 213 -0.26 19.29 31.53
N ALA A 214 0.35 20.17 32.32
CA ALA A 214 -0.27 20.85 33.46
C ALA A 214 -0.38 22.37 33.27
N ASN A 215 -1.06 23.03 34.22
CA ASN A 215 -1.08 24.49 34.41
C ASN A 215 -1.48 25.31 33.16
N ALA A 216 -2.50 24.85 32.44
CA ALA A 216 -2.99 25.49 31.21
C ALA A 216 -3.25 27.00 31.37
N ARG A 217 -2.67 27.81 30.49
CA ARG A 217 -2.89 29.26 30.37
C ARG A 217 -3.46 29.58 29.00
N THR A 218 -4.59 30.29 28.95
CA THR A 218 -5.16 30.77 27.68
C THR A 218 -4.25 31.83 27.04
N ILE A 219 -3.90 31.65 25.78
CA ILE A 219 -3.36 32.70 24.91
C ILE A 219 -4.50 33.24 24.04
N SER A 220 -4.62 34.56 23.96
CA SER A 220 -5.61 35.24 23.11
C SER A 220 -4.97 35.63 21.78
N LEU A 221 -5.68 35.36 20.69
CA LEU A 221 -5.24 35.52 19.31
C LEU A 221 -6.21 36.48 18.60
N PRO A 222 -6.01 37.81 18.68
CA PRO A 222 -6.84 38.79 17.96
C PRO A 222 -7.02 38.47 16.47
N ALA A 223 -8.10 38.95 15.87
CA ALA A 223 -8.33 38.77 14.43
C ALA A 223 -7.26 39.49 13.60
N THR A 224 -6.68 38.82 12.61
CA THR A 224 -5.77 39.40 11.62
C THR A 224 -6.55 40.02 10.46
N GLY A 225 -5.89 40.73 9.53
CA GLY A 225 -6.60 41.34 8.39
C GLY A 225 -7.29 40.31 7.50
N ASP A 226 -6.56 39.23 7.22
CA ASP A 226 -6.94 38.04 6.46
C ASP A 226 -5.98 36.90 6.85
N TRP A 227 -5.96 35.82 6.07
CA TRP A 227 -5.09 34.66 6.25
C TRP A 227 -3.65 34.86 5.72
N ASP A 228 -3.40 35.84 4.85
CA ASP A 228 -2.05 36.27 4.43
C ASP A 228 -1.39 37.21 5.48
N THR A 229 -2.16 37.68 6.46
CA THR A 229 -1.74 38.64 7.48
C THR A 229 -1.36 37.95 8.78
N TRP A 230 -0.07 37.98 9.13
CA TRP A 230 0.47 37.36 10.34
C TRP A 230 0.69 38.37 11.47
N ALA A 231 0.36 37.98 12.71
CA ALA A 231 0.54 38.76 13.93
C ALA A 231 1.31 37.97 15.00
N LEU A 232 1.71 38.65 16.09
CA LEU A 232 2.35 38.03 17.25
C LEU A 232 1.41 38.07 18.46
N ALA A 233 1.38 36.97 19.22
CA ALA A 233 0.72 36.87 20.52
C ALA A 233 1.66 36.24 21.54
N THR A 234 1.58 36.68 22.80
CA THR A 234 2.51 36.30 23.87
C THR A 234 1.76 35.73 25.08
N VAL A 235 2.27 34.65 25.67
CA VAL A 235 1.82 34.14 26.97
C VAL A 235 3.02 33.91 27.91
N PRO A 236 2.98 34.36 29.18
CA PRO A 236 4.04 34.07 30.13
C PRO A 236 3.98 32.60 30.58
N ILE A 237 5.12 31.90 30.51
CA ILE A 237 5.30 30.52 30.95
C ILE A 237 6.35 30.43 32.05
N SER A 238 6.18 29.47 32.97
CA SER A 238 7.11 29.23 34.07
C SER A 238 7.68 27.82 33.92
N LEU A 239 8.99 27.71 33.71
CA LEU A 239 9.69 26.45 33.47
C LEU A 239 10.55 26.11 34.70
N PRO A 240 10.32 24.97 35.38
CA PRO A 240 11.20 24.48 36.46
C PRO A 240 12.63 24.17 35.99
N ALA A 241 13.44 23.59 36.88
CA ALA A 241 14.77 23.09 36.53
C ALA A 241 14.68 21.67 35.94
N GLY A 242 14.71 21.54 34.61
CA GLY A 242 14.62 20.26 33.92
C GLY A 242 14.61 20.36 32.40
N GLN A 243 14.24 19.26 31.74
CA GLN A 243 13.69 19.30 30.39
C GLN A 243 12.17 19.32 30.52
N HIS A 244 11.51 20.22 29.80
CA HIS A 244 10.07 20.45 29.86
C HIS A 244 9.45 20.30 28.48
N GLN A 245 8.24 19.75 28.40
CA GLN A 245 7.42 19.78 27.20
C GLN A 245 6.43 20.95 27.31
N VAL A 246 6.41 21.80 26.29
CA VAL A 246 5.42 22.86 26.14
C VAL A 246 4.48 22.46 25.01
N THR A 247 3.18 22.63 25.23
CA THR A 247 2.14 22.23 24.27
C THR A 247 1.14 23.36 24.10
N VAL A 248 0.97 23.84 22.87
CA VAL A 248 -0.12 24.75 22.49
C VAL A 248 -1.26 23.89 21.98
N LYS A 249 -2.47 24.08 22.52
CA LYS A 249 -3.60 23.17 22.29
C LYS A 249 -4.92 23.92 22.18
N HIS A 250 -5.78 23.47 21.26
CA HIS A 250 -7.20 23.78 21.27
C HIS A 250 -7.87 23.02 22.42
N GLY A 251 -8.07 23.70 23.56
CA GLY A 251 -8.75 23.15 24.73
C GLY A 251 -10.27 23.05 24.54
N THR A 252 -10.95 22.33 25.43
CA THR A 252 -12.43 22.17 25.39
C THR A 252 -13.20 23.45 25.75
N SER A 253 -12.50 24.51 26.16
CA SER A 253 -13.02 25.85 26.43
C SER A 253 -12.47 26.92 25.47
N ASP A 254 -11.70 26.52 24.47
CA ASP A 254 -11.11 27.42 23.49
C ASP A 254 -11.99 27.56 22.24
N SER A 255 -11.58 28.44 21.31
CA SER A 255 -12.37 28.82 20.13
C SER A 255 -11.72 28.49 18.77
N GLY A 256 -10.47 27.98 18.80
CA GLY A 256 -9.80 27.36 17.65
C GLY A 256 -9.71 28.26 16.42
N ASN A 257 -9.80 27.66 15.23
CA ASN A 257 -9.86 28.34 13.93
C ASN A 257 -8.73 29.36 13.73
N VAL A 258 -7.48 28.92 13.92
CA VAL A 258 -6.26 29.70 13.70
C VAL A 258 -5.18 28.85 13.03
N ASN A 259 -4.24 29.53 12.37
CA ASN A 259 -3.01 28.94 11.86
C ASN A 259 -1.83 29.47 12.70
N ILE A 260 -0.91 28.60 13.09
CA ILE A 260 0.33 28.98 13.78
C ILE A 260 1.48 28.73 12.81
N ASP A 261 2.28 29.76 12.58
CA ASP A 261 3.38 29.75 11.63
C ASP A 261 4.70 29.42 12.32
N SER A 262 5.03 30.13 13.40
CA SER A 262 6.26 29.91 14.15
C SER A 262 6.12 30.32 15.62
N LEU A 263 7.00 29.83 16.48
CA LEU A 263 7.00 30.19 17.91
C LEU A 263 8.41 30.32 18.48
N ALA A 264 8.53 31.00 19.61
CA ALA A 264 9.80 31.16 20.33
C ALA A 264 9.58 31.22 21.85
N VAL A 265 10.41 30.50 22.61
CA VAL A 265 10.58 30.77 24.04
C VAL A 265 11.62 31.87 24.18
N VAL A 266 11.25 33.00 24.81
CA VAL A 266 12.08 34.20 24.92
C VAL A 266 12.14 34.73 26.35
N ASN A 267 13.18 35.52 26.66
CA ASN A 267 13.23 36.25 27.92
C ASN A 267 12.11 37.31 27.96
N PRO A 268 11.48 37.58 29.11
CA PRO A 268 10.37 38.54 29.17
C PRO A 268 10.75 39.94 28.66
N GLY A 269 10.05 40.43 27.63
CA GLY A 269 10.32 41.71 26.98
C GLY A 269 11.47 41.71 25.97
N ALA A 270 12.01 40.54 25.59
CA ALA A 270 12.86 40.42 24.41
C ALA A 270 12.05 40.62 23.12
N ALA A 271 12.74 40.87 22.00
CA ALA A 271 12.10 40.89 20.68
C ALA A 271 11.93 39.46 20.16
N TYR A 272 10.84 39.23 19.40
CA TYR A 272 10.65 37.99 18.67
C TYR A 272 11.82 37.75 17.69
N PRO A 273 12.45 36.57 17.70
CA PRO A 273 13.55 36.26 16.79
C PRO A 273 13.11 36.44 15.33
N GLN A 274 14.03 36.90 14.47
CA GLN A 274 13.74 37.00 13.05
C GLN A 274 14.01 35.66 12.35
N PRO A 275 13.20 35.28 11.35
CA PRO A 275 13.48 34.10 10.53
C PRO A 275 14.84 34.24 9.87
N VAL A 276 15.63 33.17 9.93
CA VAL A 276 16.85 33.04 9.13
C VAL A 276 16.45 32.22 7.91
N PRO A 277 16.47 32.77 6.68
CA PRO A 277 16.19 31.99 5.48
C PRO A 277 17.09 30.75 5.45
N PRO A 278 16.56 29.55 5.11
CA PRO A 278 17.36 28.33 5.09
C PRO A 278 18.58 28.53 4.17
N ALA A 279 19.76 28.44 4.77
CA ALA A 279 21.02 28.62 4.05
C ALA A 279 21.32 27.32 3.26
N PRO A 280 21.72 27.41 1.98
CA PRO A 280 21.99 26.22 1.16
C PRO A 280 22.96 25.23 1.83
N THR A 281 22.52 23.99 1.96
CA THR A 281 23.28 22.91 2.61
C THR A 281 24.46 22.49 1.74
N THR A 282 25.63 22.31 2.35
CA THR A 282 26.79 21.73 1.64
C THR A 282 26.65 20.21 1.54
N CYS A 283 26.60 19.67 0.34
CA CYS A 283 26.66 18.23 0.12
C CYS A 283 28.12 17.73 0.24
N ALA A 284 28.32 16.53 0.79
CA ALA A 284 29.65 15.94 0.97
C ALA A 284 29.93 14.87 -0.10
N PHE A 285 31.19 14.75 -0.52
CA PHE A 285 31.61 13.71 -1.47
C PHE A 285 31.31 12.30 -0.91
N GLY A 286 30.63 11.47 -1.71
CA GLY A 286 30.18 10.14 -1.31
C GLY A 286 28.92 10.11 -0.44
N VAL A 287 28.28 11.25 -0.19
CA VAL A 287 27.01 11.37 0.55
C VAL A 287 25.89 11.74 -0.41
N LEU A 288 24.69 11.23 -0.14
CA LEU A 288 23.44 11.59 -0.82
C LEU A 288 22.73 12.71 -0.04
N CYS A 289 22.24 13.69 -0.79
CA CYS A 289 21.69 14.94 -0.29
C CYS A 289 20.38 15.25 -1.03
N GLU A 290 19.38 15.81 -0.35
CA GLU A 290 18.12 16.25 -0.97
C GLU A 290 18.40 17.51 -1.84
N ALA A 291 17.77 17.62 -3.01
CA ALA A 291 18.08 18.62 -4.03
C ALA A 291 17.51 20.02 -3.72
N GLU A 292 16.39 20.09 -3.02
CA GLU A 292 15.74 21.34 -2.63
C GLU A 292 16.52 22.14 -1.58
N GLN A 293 17.58 21.56 -1.01
CA GLN A 293 18.47 22.20 -0.03
C GLN A 293 19.65 22.96 -0.66
N GLY A 294 19.77 22.98 -1.99
CA GLY A 294 20.79 23.74 -2.69
C GLY A 294 20.45 25.23 -2.84
N ALA A 295 21.26 25.97 -3.62
CA ALA A 295 21.06 27.41 -3.82
C ALA A 295 20.08 27.67 -4.98
N LEU A 296 18.78 27.62 -4.66
CA LEU A 296 17.68 27.70 -5.62
C LEU A 296 17.52 29.10 -6.23
N SER A 297 17.11 29.16 -7.50
CA SER A 297 16.96 30.40 -8.26
C SER A 297 16.04 30.27 -9.48
N GLY A 298 15.65 31.40 -10.07
CA GLY A 298 14.91 31.49 -11.35
C GLY A 298 13.46 30.99 -11.37
N GLY A 299 12.98 30.41 -10.27
CA GLY A 299 11.64 29.81 -10.15
C GLY A 299 11.65 28.44 -9.48
N ALA A 300 12.82 27.82 -9.33
CA ALA A 300 12.98 26.54 -8.64
C ALA A 300 12.64 26.67 -7.14
N HIS A 301 11.89 25.71 -6.59
CA HIS A 301 11.36 25.75 -5.21
C HIS A 301 11.04 24.34 -4.69
N PRO A 302 11.01 24.11 -3.35
CA PRO A 302 10.54 22.85 -2.78
C PRO A 302 9.05 22.58 -3.06
N ALA A 303 8.68 21.31 -3.29
CA ALA A 303 7.30 20.82 -3.40
C ALA A 303 7.17 19.40 -2.83
N SER A 304 5.94 18.95 -2.55
CA SER A 304 5.65 17.63 -1.94
C SER A 304 4.28 17.09 -2.33
N ASP A 305 3.82 17.39 -3.55
CA ASP A 305 2.48 17.08 -4.06
C ASP A 305 2.39 15.76 -4.85
N HIS A 306 3.47 14.97 -4.85
CA HIS A 306 3.62 13.69 -5.53
C HIS A 306 4.33 12.67 -4.61
N ASP A 307 4.03 11.38 -4.72
CA ASP A 307 4.64 10.35 -3.86
C ASP A 307 6.07 9.98 -4.29
N GLY A 308 6.84 9.35 -3.38
CA GLY A 308 8.06 8.63 -3.72
C GLY A 308 9.35 9.46 -3.74
N HIS A 309 9.31 10.71 -3.29
CA HIS A 309 10.51 11.48 -2.94
C HIS A 309 11.07 11.08 -1.56
N SER A 310 12.32 11.43 -1.24
CA SER A 310 12.90 11.31 0.11
C SER A 310 12.72 12.59 0.94
N GLY A 311 13.27 12.61 2.15
CA GLY A 311 13.24 13.78 3.03
C GLY A 311 11.82 14.24 3.38
N LYS A 312 11.51 15.49 3.05
CA LYS A 312 10.20 16.14 3.22
C LYS A 312 9.57 16.63 1.91
N ALA A 313 10.38 16.79 0.87
CA ALA A 313 10.05 17.49 -0.35
C ALA A 313 10.97 17.03 -1.48
N PHE A 314 10.76 17.56 -2.68
CA PHE A 314 11.66 17.53 -3.82
C PHE A 314 11.75 18.94 -4.44
N LEU A 315 12.72 19.15 -5.31
CA LEU A 315 12.86 20.39 -6.08
C LEU A 315 11.94 20.40 -7.31
N ALA A 316 10.96 21.29 -7.30
CA ALA A 316 10.08 21.65 -8.41
C ALA A 316 10.46 23.04 -8.98
N GLY A 317 9.62 23.60 -9.85
CA GLY A 317 9.83 24.93 -10.43
C GLY A 317 10.90 25.02 -11.52
N MET A 318 11.40 23.87 -11.96
CA MET A 318 12.47 23.73 -12.95
C MET A 318 11.98 23.87 -14.40
N GLU A 319 10.74 24.32 -14.64
CA GLU A 319 10.13 24.48 -15.96
C GLU A 319 10.41 25.83 -16.66
N ARG A 320 11.19 26.71 -16.04
CA ARG A 320 11.37 28.10 -16.49
C ARG A 320 12.80 28.35 -17.01
N PRO A 321 12.98 29.14 -18.07
CA PRO A 321 14.31 29.55 -18.53
C PRO A 321 15.09 30.24 -17.40
N GLY A 322 16.21 29.64 -16.99
CA GLY A 322 17.03 30.13 -15.89
C GLY A 322 16.59 29.70 -14.49
N ALA A 323 15.56 28.85 -14.34
CA ALA A 323 15.36 28.09 -13.10
C ALA A 323 16.58 27.19 -12.88
N ALA A 324 17.16 27.24 -11.68
CA ALA A 324 18.39 26.53 -11.38
C ALA A 324 18.60 26.29 -9.88
N ASP A 325 19.26 25.19 -9.58
CA ASP A 325 19.85 24.86 -8.29
C ASP A 325 21.39 24.83 -8.40
N ALA A 326 22.08 25.47 -7.46
CA ALA A 326 23.54 25.43 -7.34
C ALA A 326 23.99 24.79 -6.01
N LEU A 327 24.48 23.55 -6.12
CA LEU A 327 24.93 22.68 -5.03
C LEU A 327 26.39 22.94 -4.69
N THR A 328 26.69 23.08 -3.39
CA THR A 328 28.08 23.19 -2.91
C THR A 328 28.59 21.83 -2.48
N ILE A 329 29.41 21.21 -3.33
CA ILE A 329 29.99 19.88 -3.13
C ILE A 329 31.33 20.01 -2.40
N THR A 330 31.47 19.35 -1.25
CA THR A 330 32.63 19.46 -0.36
C THR A 330 33.41 18.16 -0.24
N GLY A 331 34.71 18.24 0.08
CA GLY A 331 35.54 17.06 0.36
C GLY A 331 35.93 16.21 -0.85
N VAL A 332 35.83 16.75 -2.08
CA VAL A 332 36.24 16.03 -3.30
C VAL A 332 37.74 15.69 -3.21
N PRO A 333 38.14 14.42 -3.36
CA PRO A 333 39.46 13.97 -2.89
C PRO A 333 40.64 14.35 -3.79
N ALA A 334 40.40 14.67 -5.08
CA ALA A 334 41.42 15.03 -6.05
C ALA A 334 40.84 15.86 -7.21
N ASP A 335 41.72 16.38 -8.07
CA ASP A 335 41.33 16.78 -9.42
C ASP A 335 41.03 15.52 -10.25
N GLY A 336 39.82 15.38 -10.77
CA GLY A 336 39.41 14.11 -11.39
C GLY A 336 38.10 14.12 -12.15
N ALA A 337 37.77 12.95 -12.69
CA ALA A 337 36.44 12.62 -13.21
C ALA A 337 35.67 11.84 -12.14
N TYR A 338 34.39 12.19 -11.98
CA TYR A 338 33.49 11.72 -10.95
C TYR A 338 32.10 11.54 -11.58
N ASP A 339 31.19 10.85 -10.90
CA ASP A 339 29.79 10.80 -11.33
C ASP A 339 28.94 11.67 -10.39
N LEU A 340 28.17 12.59 -10.97
CA LEU A 340 27.00 13.17 -10.32
C LEU A 340 25.86 12.16 -10.47
N GLN A 341 25.41 11.59 -9.37
CA GLN A 341 24.19 10.81 -9.33
C GLN A 341 23.02 11.77 -9.07
N LEU A 342 21.97 11.64 -9.87
CA LEU A 342 20.79 12.49 -9.85
C LEU A 342 19.54 11.61 -9.86
N ARG A 343 18.66 11.76 -8.87
CA ARG A 343 17.34 11.14 -8.82
C ARG A 343 16.29 12.18 -9.20
N TYR A 344 15.39 11.79 -10.10
CA TYR A 344 14.43 12.71 -10.71
C TYR A 344 13.14 12.00 -11.15
N SER A 345 12.13 12.80 -11.46
CA SER A 345 10.89 12.40 -12.13
C SER A 345 10.65 13.32 -13.33
N ASP A 346 10.34 12.74 -14.49
CA ASP A 346 10.20 13.42 -15.80
C ASP A 346 8.99 12.79 -16.51
N ALA A 347 7.79 13.13 -16.03
CA ALA A 347 6.56 12.48 -16.45
C ALA A 347 5.71 13.40 -17.33
N THR A 348 5.21 12.86 -18.44
CA THR A 348 4.35 13.64 -19.35
C THR A 348 2.90 13.66 -18.87
N ALA A 349 2.23 14.79 -19.06
CA ALA A 349 0.78 14.85 -19.00
C ALA A 349 0.12 13.81 -19.94
N VAL A 350 -1.08 13.37 -19.57
CA VAL A 350 -1.82 12.20 -20.14
C VAL A 350 -2.14 12.34 -21.65
N SER A 351 -1.83 13.47 -22.29
CA SER A 351 -1.96 13.71 -23.74
C SER A 351 -0.90 13.03 -24.62
N GLY A 352 0.05 12.28 -24.05
CA GLY A 352 0.71 11.18 -24.76
C GLY A 352 1.81 11.55 -25.77
N GLN A 353 2.61 12.59 -25.51
CA GLN A 353 3.86 12.83 -26.26
C GLN A 353 5.09 12.92 -25.35
N THR A 354 5.82 11.81 -25.24
CA THR A 354 7.12 11.74 -24.59
C THR A 354 8.17 12.56 -25.34
N GLN A 355 8.45 13.77 -24.84
CA GLN A 355 9.63 14.55 -25.21
C GLN A 355 10.60 14.55 -24.01
N PRO A 356 11.77 13.88 -24.11
CA PRO A 356 12.74 13.81 -23.02
C PRO A 356 13.16 15.19 -22.51
N THR A 357 13.06 15.44 -21.20
CA THR A 357 13.49 16.73 -20.62
C THR A 357 14.99 16.93 -20.84
N SER A 358 15.37 18.16 -21.19
CA SER A 358 16.76 18.59 -21.31
C SER A 358 17.14 19.61 -20.23
N LEU A 359 18.18 19.30 -19.46
CA LEU A 359 18.78 20.22 -18.48
C LEU A 359 20.20 20.61 -18.93
N THR A 360 20.73 21.70 -18.40
CA THR A 360 22.16 22.01 -18.45
C THR A 360 22.79 21.77 -17.09
N LEU A 361 23.95 21.11 -17.10
CA LEU A 361 24.78 20.83 -15.94
C LEU A 361 26.10 21.59 -16.06
N GLN A 362 26.35 22.50 -15.13
CA GLN A 362 27.61 23.24 -15.00
C GLN A 362 28.45 22.67 -13.85
N ALA A 363 29.72 22.37 -14.11
CA ALA A 363 30.71 21.95 -13.11
C ALA A 363 32.06 22.63 -13.39
N GLY A 364 32.41 23.63 -12.58
CA GLY A 364 33.55 24.52 -12.87
C GLY A 364 33.40 25.19 -14.24
N ASP A 365 34.42 25.10 -15.09
CA ASP A 365 34.39 25.61 -16.47
C ASP A 365 33.63 24.69 -17.46
N THR A 366 33.15 23.52 -17.04
CA THR A 366 32.51 22.53 -17.92
C THR A 366 30.99 22.71 -17.94
N SER A 367 30.41 22.84 -19.13
CA SER A 367 28.95 22.85 -19.35
C SER A 367 28.54 21.64 -20.19
N THR A 368 27.50 20.92 -19.75
CA THR A 368 27.00 19.70 -20.40
C THR A 368 25.48 19.75 -20.50
N ASN A 369 24.93 19.57 -21.70
CA ASN A 369 23.49 19.34 -21.84
C ASN A 369 23.17 17.88 -21.53
N LEU A 370 22.21 17.66 -20.65
CA LEU A 370 21.66 16.38 -20.25
C LEU A 370 20.37 16.12 -21.03
N THR A 371 20.10 14.87 -21.36
CA THR A 371 18.78 14.41 -21.82
C THR A 371 18.36 13.29 -20.89
N LEU A 372 17.24 13.47 -20.19
CA LEU A 372 16.76 12.53 -19.19
C LEU A 372 15.70 11.60 -19.80
N PRO A 373 15.81 10.28 -19.64
CA PRO A 373 14.70 9.37 -19.95
C PRO A 373 13.50 9.60 -19.03
N SER A 374 12.31 9.68 -19.60
CA SER A 374 11.05 9.92 -18.89
C SER A 374 10.67 8.82 -17.88
N THR A 375 9.92 9.19 -16.85
CA THR A 375 9.28 8.27 -15.89
C THR A 375 7.80 8.05 -16.26
N SER A 376 7.17 6.97 -15.77
CA SER A 376 5.79 6.60 -16.15
C SER A 376 4.70 7.48 -15.53
N SER A 377 4.99 8.11 -14.40
CA SER A 377 4.11 9.04 -13.69
C SER A 377 4.97 9.92 -12.78
N TRP A 378 4.44 11.04 -12.28
CA TRP A 378 5.21 11.91 -11.38
C TRP A 378 5.63 11.20 -10.09
N ASN A 379 4.80 10.27 -9.57
CA ASN A 379 5.12 9.40 -8.43
C ASN A 379 6.17 8.31 -8.75
N SER A 380 6.62 8.19 -10.02
CA SER A 380 7.64 7.23 -10.47
C SER A 380 8.99 7.93 -10.60
N TRP A 381 10.02 7.44 -9.90
CA TRP A 381 11.33 8.11 -9.83
C TRP A 381 12.47 7.27 -10.42
N ARG A 382 13.50 7.94 -10.91
CA ARG A 382 14.68 7.34 -11.56
C ARG A 382 15.98 7.97 -11.08
N THR A 383 16.95 7.17 -10.65
CA THR A 383 18.33 7.62 -10.44
C THR A 383 19.17 7.38 -11.71
N THR A 384 20.02 8.34 -12.08
CA THR A 384 20.99 8.23 -13.18
C THR A 384 22.37 8.72 -12.73
N ALA A 385 23.44 8.26 -13.40
CA ALA A 385 24.82 8.70 -13.16
C ALA A 385 25.33 9.51 -14.37
N ILE A 386 25.86 10.70 -14.09
CA ILE A 386 26.26 11.70 -15.07
C ILE A 386 27.74 12.05 -14.87
N PRO A 387 28.64 11.80 -15.84
CA PRO A 387 30.05 12.11 -15.70
C PRO A 387 30.33 13.62 -15.57
N VAL A 388 31.01 14.01 -14.49
CA VAL A 388 31.45 15.38 -14.19
C VAL A 388 32.97 15.45 -13.98
N LYS A 389 33.53 16.65 -14.08
CA LYS A 389 34.94 16.94 -13.74
C LYS A 389 35.00 17.96 -12.63
N LEU A 390 35.74 17.65 -11.58
CA LEU A 390 35.80 18.45 -10.35
C LEU A 390 37.25 18.64 -9.90
N LYS A 391 37.45 19.66 -9.05
CA LYS A 391 38.72 19.97 -8.38
C LYS A 391 38.78 19.36 -6.99
N ALA A 392 39.99 19.17 -6.47
CA ALA A 392 40.17 18.79 -5.07
C ALA A 392 39.56 19.85 -4.12
N GLY A 393 38.88 19.41 -3.05
CA GLY A 393 38.27 20.28 -2.05
C GLY A 393 36.79 20.59 -2.33
N THR A 394 36.45 21.86 -2.47
CA THR A 394 35.06 22.35 -2.62
C THR A 394 34.80 22.83 -4.03
N ASN A 395 33.65 22.46 -4.58
CA ASN A 395 33.18 22.80 -5.93
C ASN A 395 31.74 23.28 -5.87
N THR A 396 31.31 24.05 -6.88
CA THR A 396 29.90 24.28 -7.16
C THR A 396 29.50 23.47 -8.38
N VAL A 397 28.35 22.80 -8.27
CA VAL A 397 27.69 22.07 -9.37
C VAL A 397 26.31 22.69 -9.54
N THR A 398 25.94 23.09 -10.75
CA THR A 398 24.66 23.77 -11.01
C THR A 398 23.84 23.00 -12.04
N LEU A 399 22.61 22.67 -11.69
CA LEU A 399 21.60 22.12 -12.59
C LEU A 399 20.65 23.26 -12.96
N SER A 400 20.49 23.55 -14.25
CA SER A 400 19.66 24.66 -14.73
C SER A 400 18.82 24.29 -15.95
N CYS A 401 17.64 24.90 -16.06
CA CYS A 401 16.81 24.82 -17.25
C CYS A 401 17.26 25.88 -18.29
N PRO A 402 17.74 25.46 -19.49
CA PRO A 402 18.32 26.39 -20.47
C PRO A 402 17.27 27.14 -21.32
N ASP A 403 16.08 26.58 -21.51
CA ASP A 403 14.98 27.15 -22.29
C ASP A 403 13.63 26.96 -21.57
N SER A 404 12.51 26.80 -22.28
CA SER A 404 11.18 26.60 -21.68
C SER A 404 10.61 25.20 -21.95
N ASN A 405 11.48 24.20 -22.11
CA ASN A 405 11.12 22.81 -22.43
C ASN A 405 11.73 21.83 -21.42
N CYS A 406 11.80 22.24 -20.16
CA CYS A 406 12.18 21.40 -19.03
C CYS A 406 10.93 21.02 -18.25
N HIS A 407 10.70 19.73 -17.97
CA HIS A 407 9.57 19.28 -17.16
C HIS A 407 10.04 18.16 -16.24
N VAL A 408 10.88 18.52 -15.26
CA VAL A 408 11.54 17.56 -14.36
C VAL A 408 11.54 18.05 -12.92
N ASN A 409 11.19 17.14 -12.00
CA ASN A 409 11.35 17.33 -10.57
C ASN A 409 12.61 16.59 -10.11
N LEU A 410 13.45 17.23 -9.29
CA LEU A 410 14.73 16.68 -8.82
C LEU A 410 14.63 16.38 -7.33
N ASP A 411 15.01 15.17 -6.93
CA ASP A 411 14.81 14.67 -5.57
C ASP A 411 16.13 14.61 -4.80
N THR A 412 17.08 13.80 -5.27
CA THR A 412 18.36 13.62 -4.56
C THR A 412 19.56 13.68 -5.49
N VAL A 413 20.67 14.15 -4.92
CA VAL A 413 21.93 14.41 -5.58
C VAL A 413 23.09 13.88 -4.75
N ALA A 414 24.07 13.25 -5.42
CA ALA A 414 25.29 12.78 -4.80
C ALA A 414 26.47 12.91 -5.78
N VAL A 415 27.66 13.26 -5.30
CA VAL A 415 28.89 13.18 -6.11
C VAL A 415 29.74 12.03 -5.60
N THR A 416 29.96 11.05 -6.47
CA THR A 416 30.63 9.77 -6.15
C THR A 416 31.86 9.55 -7.02
N ALA A 417 32.68 8.53 -6.69
CA ALA A 417 33.70 8.06 -7.62
C ALA A 417 33.05 7.57 -8.93
N ALA A 418 33.70 7.77 -10.08
CA ALA A 418 33.17 7.33 -11.36
C ALA A 418 32.93 5.80 -11.36
N HIS A 419 31.77 5.38 -11.86
CA HIS A 419 31.26 4.01 -11.88
C HIS A 419 31.01 3.40 -10.49
N SER A 420 30.69 4.24 -9.48
CA SER A 420 30.11 3.76 -8.21
C SER A 420 28.73 3.14 -8.43
N VAL A 421 28.27 2.32 -7.47
CA VAL A 421 26.86 1.95 -7.37
C VAL A 421 25.98 3.20 -7.22
N LEU A 422 24.77 3.16 -7.76
CA LEU A 422 23.79 4.22 -7.54
C LEU A 422 23.34 4.19 -6.07
N LEU A 423 23.44 5.32 -5.39
CA LEU A 423 22.96 5.48 -4.02
C LEU A 423 21.44 5.56 -4.05
N ALA A 424 20.79 4.66 -3.32
CA ALA A 424 19.39 4.73 -2.99
C ALA A 424 19.17 5.74 -1.85
N PRO A 425 18.16 6.62 -1.94
CA PRO A 425 17.74 7.47 -0.83
C PRO A 425 16.77 6.73 0.11
N HIS A 426 16.46 7.35 1.24
CA HIS A 426 15.35 6.94 2.10
C HIS A 426 14.00 7.45 1.55
N ALA A 427 13.66 7.02 0.33
CA ALA A 427 12.38 7.30 -0.33
C ALA A 427 11.43 6.10 -0.23
N PRO A 428 10.13 6.27 0.04
CA PRO A 428 9.18 5.19 0.15
C PRO A 428 8.85 4.58 -1.23
N LEU A 429 8.53 3.29 -1.24
CA LEU A 429 8.22 2.52 -2.44
C LEU A 429 6.74 2.14 -2.46
N GLY A 430 5.95 3.01 -3.11
CA GLY A 430 4.50 2.99 -2.98
C GLY A 430 4.03 3.55 -1.63
N GLY A 431 2.72 3.59 -1.46
CA GLY A 431 2.06 4.07 -0.24
C GLY A 431 0.60 3.63 -0.19
N TYR A 432 -0.11 4.07 0.84
CA TYR A 432 -1.50 3.68 1.09
C TYR A 432 -2.36 4.88 1.48
N ARG A 433 -3.67 4.79 1.24
CA ARG A 433 -4.64 5.87 1.50
C ARG A 433 -5.98 5.25 1.89
N ARG A 434 -6.76 5.90 2.75
CA ARG A 434 -8.07 5.35 3.18
C ARG A 434 -9.03 5.18 2.00
N GLY A 435 -8.97 6.08 1.03
CA GLY A 435 -9.76 6.06 -0.18
C GLY A 435 -9.28 7.04 -1.24
N LEU A 436 -9.66 6.75 -2.49
CA LEU A 436 -9.47 7.55 -3.68
C LEU A 436 -10.74 8.34 -4.05
N ASP A 437 -11.67 8.49 -3.09
CA ASP A 437 -12.87 9.31 -3.20
C ASP A 437 -12.52 10.71 -3.75
N GLY A 438 -13.06 11.04 -4.93
CA GLY A 438 -12.84 12.30 -5.64
C GLY A 438 -11.46 12.46 -6.32
N VAL A 439 -10.66 11.41 -6.48
CA VAL A 439 -9.36 11.47 -7.17
C VAL A 439 -9.55 11.57 -8.68
N ASP A 440 -8.96 12.63 -9.25
CA ASP A 440 -8.79 12.91 -10.69
C ASP A 440 -7.29 12.76 -11.01
N GLY A 441 -6.90 11.55 -11.43
CA GLY A 441 -5.57 11.23 -11.98
C GLY A 441 -4.34 11.26 -11.08
N SER A 442 -4.39 11.80 -9.85
CA SER A 442 -3.27 11.71 -8.90
C SER A 442 -3.68 11.91 -7.45
N ALA A 443 -2.92 11.30 -6.55
CA ALA A 443 -3.06 11.44 -5.10
C ALA A 443 -1.71 11.24 -4.41
N VAL A 444 -1.50 11.97 -3.30
CA VAL A 444 -0.47 11.68 -2.29
C VAL A 444 -0.98 10.58 -1.35
N SER A 445 -0.08 9.75 -0.83
CA SER A 445 -0.37 8.61 0.05
C SER A 445 0.58 8.52 1.25
N ALA A 446 0.21 7.74 2.26
CA ALA A 446 1.04 7.47 3.43
C ALA A 446 2.10 6.40 3.11
N PRO A 447 3.36 6.55 3.58
CA PRO A 447 4.43 5.62 3.25
C PRO A 447 4.24 4.26 3.95
N GLY A 448 4.52 3.18 3.21
CA GLY A 448 4.45 1.80 3.69
C GLY A 448 5.71 1.32 4.42
N ILE A 449 5.92 0.00 4.42
CA ILE A 449 7.09 -0.64 5.03
C ILE A 449 8.34 -0.62 4.13
N LEU A 450 8.18 -0.39 2.82
CA LEU A 450 9.24 -0.49 1.82
C LEU A 450 9.84 0.89 1.48
N TYR A 451 11.17 0.98 1.52
CA TYR A 451 11.97 2.15 1.15
C TYR A 451 13.14 1.75 0.25
N GLN A 452 13.61 2.66 -0.60
CA GLN A 452 14.63 2.36 -1.62
C GLN A 452 16.00 2.01 -1.00
N ASP A 453 16.40 2.64 0.11
CA ASP A 453 17.60 2.29 0.89
C ASP A 453 17.43 1.09 1.84
N GLY A 454 16.23 0.49 1.88
CA GLY A 454 16.05 -0.86 2.39
C GLY A 454 15.83 -1.01 3.90
N TRP A 455 15.34 0.03 4.57
CA TRP A 455 14.94 -0.05 5.98
C TRP A 455 13.68 0.76 6.28
N SER A 456 13.04 0.49 7.42
CA SER A 456 11.90 1.26 7.92
C SER A 456 11.67 1.03 9.42
N LEU A 457 10.90 1.92 10.06
CA LEU A 457 10.35 1.72 11.40
C LEU A 457 8.84 1.49 11.32
N LEU A 458 8.39 0.32 11.76
CA LEU A 458 7.00 0.11 12.16
C LEU A 458 6.85 0.58 13.61
N ASP A 459 6.29 1.76 13.82
CA ASP A 459 5.96 2.26 15.16
C ASP A 459 4.68 1.57 15.65
N ASP A 460 4.75 0.93 16.82
CA ASP A 460 3.68 0.16 17.45
C ASP A 460 3.35 0.73 18.85
N THR A 461 3.89 1.91 19.18
CA THR A 461 3.82 2.54 20.50
C THR A 461 2.39 2.87 20.89
N ALA A 462 1.61 3.42 19.94
CA ALA A 462 0.21 3.80 20.12
C ALA A 462 -0.75 2.61 20.16
N SER A 463 -0.31 1.41 19.74
CA SER A 463 -1.18 0.25 19.56
C SER A 463 -1.64 -0.34 20.89
N ALA A 464 -2.93 -0.65 20.96
CA ALA A 464 -3.53 -1.40 22.06
C ALA A 464 -3.01 -2.85 22.09
N LEU A 465 -3.04 -3.44 23.28
CA LEU A 465 -2.71 -4.85 23.48
C LEU A 465 -3.88 -5.73 23.06
N TYR A 466 -3.60 -6.85 22.40
CA TYR A 466 -4.61 -7.76 21.88
C TYR A 466 -4.19 -9.21 22.10
N ASP A 467 -5.14 -10.01 22.58
CA ASP A 467 -5.02 -11.47 22.69
C ASP A 467 -5.92 -12.12 21.62
N PRO A 468 -5.36 -12.67 20.52
CA PRO A 468 -6.13 -13.33 19.48
C PRO A 468 -6.93 -14.56 19.95
N SER A 469 -6.62 -15.14 21.12
CA SER A 469 -7.32 -16.32 21.65
C SER A 469 -8.59 -15.99 22.43
N THR A 470 -8.64 -14.84 23.09
CA THR A 470 -9.84 -14.32 23.78
C THR A 470 -10.53 -13.18 23.02
N LYS A 471 -9.88 -12.63 22.00
CA LYS A 471 -10.29 -11.47 21.19
C LYS A 471 -10.44 -10.17 21.99
N VAL A 472 -9.82 -10.10 23.17
CA VAL A 472 -9.90 -8.94 24.05
C VAL A 472 -8.83 -7.91 23.68
N VAL A 473 -9.27 -6.68 23.44
CA VAL A 473 -8.42 -5.49 23.36
C VAL A 473 -8.26 -4.90 24.77
N THR A 474 -7.04 -4.53 25.14
CA THR A 474 -6.74 -3.79 26.39
C THR A 474 -5.78 -2.64 26.14
N GLN A 475 -5.92 -1.56 26.90
CA GLN A 475 -5.02 -0.42 26.80
C GLN A 475 -3.60 -0.80 27.26
N ARG A 476 -2.60 -0.36 26.50
CA ARG A 476 -1.19 -0.54 26.87
C ARG A 476 -0.89 0.26 28.15
N PRO A 477 -0.12 -0.28 29.12
CA PRO A 477 0.28 0.47 30.31
C PRO A 477 1.02 1.75 29.94
N SER A 478 0.53 2.90 30.41
CA SER A 478 1.13 4.20 30.12
C SER A 478 2.30 4.50 31.07
N SER A 479 3.42 4.93 30.49
CA SER A 479 4.44 5.72 31.17
C SER A 479 4.79 6.92 30.27
N GLU A 480 5.22 8.03 30.85
CA GLU A 480 5.45 9.30 30.14
C GLU A 480 6.57 9.24 29.09
N SER A 481 7.39 8.17 29.10
CA SER A 481 8.39 7.88 28.09
C SER A 481 8.38 6.40 27.76
N TYR A 482 7.44 6.01 26.88
CA TYR A 482 7.34 4.68 26.31
C TYR A 482 7.46 4.72 24.78
N GLN A 483 8.18 3.77 24.20
CA GLN A 483 8.28 3.51 22.77
C GLN A 483 8.30 2.00 22.54
N ASP A 484 7.62 1.51 21.51
CA ASP A 484 7.67 0.11 21.07
C ASP A 484 7.51 0.07 19.57
N GLY A 485 8.47 -0.50 18.85
CA GLY A 485 8.45 -0.52 17.40
C GLY A 485 9.43 -1.53 16.81
N TYR A 486 9.33 -1.77 15.52
CA TYR A 486 10.06 -2.82 14.82
C TYR A 486 10.86 -2.22 13.68
N VAL A 487 12.18 -2.31 13.79
CA VAL A 487 13.10 -1.83 12.76
C VAL A 487 13.31 -2.96 11.75
N PHE A 488 12.78 -2.74 10.56
CA PHE A 488 13.03 -3.56 9.38
C PHE A 488 14.28 -3.01 8.67
N ALA A 489 15.20 -3.88 8.26
CA ALA A 489 16.48 -3.52 7.67
C ALA A 489 16.93 -4.65 6.72
N TYR A 490 16.30 -4.69 5.55
CA TYR A 490 16.31 -5.77 4.56
C TYR A 490 17.18 -5.46 3.33
N GLY A 491 17.61 -4.20 3.15
CA GLY A 491 18.31 -3.78 1.94
C GLY A 491 17.36 -3.85 0.72
N GLN A 492 17.82 -4.43 -0.38
CA GLN A 492 17.00 -4.61 -1.58
C GLN A 492 16.17 -5.92 -1.57
N ASP A 493 16.18 -6.71 -0.49
CA ASP A 493 15.32 -7.89 -0.34
C ASP A 493 13.91 -7.50 0.15
N TYR A 494 13.16 -6.82 -0.72
CA TYR A 494 11.77 -6.41 -0.44
C TYR A 494 10.84 -7.62 -0.20
N GLY A 495 11.17 -8.78 -0.77
CA GLY A 495 10.47 -10.04 -0.51
C GLY A 495 10.63 -10.52 0.93
N ARG A 496 11.84 -10.37 1.52
CA ARG A 496 12.07 -10.60 2.95
C ARG A 496 11.25 -9.65 3.81
N ALA A 497 11.22 -8.36 3.49
CA ALA A 497 10.45 -7.36 4.24
C ALA A 497 8.95 -7.71 4.30
N LEU A 498 8.35 -8.03 3.15
CA LEU A 498 6.94 -8.42 3.04
C LEU A 498 6.63 -9.73 3.78
N SER A 499 7.53 -10.72 3.71
CA SER A 499 7.41 -11.98 4.45
C SER A 499 7.49 -11.78 5.97
N GLU A 500 8.37 -10.89 6.42
CA GLU A 500 8.52 -10.55 7.83
C GLU A 500 7.36 -9.71 8.35
N LEU A 501 6.80 -8.80 7.54
CA LEU A 501 5.59 -8.06 7.86
C LEU A 501 4.40 -9.03 8.02
N ALA A 502 4.19 -9.92 7.05
CA ALA A 502 3.13 -10.94 7.10
C ALA A 502 3.28 -11.88 8.31
N GLN A 503 4.52 -12.26 8.68
CA GLN A 503 4.77 -13.05 9.88
C GLN A 503 4.54 -12.26 11.18
N LEU A 504 4.86 -10.96 11.20
CA LEU A 504 4.70 -10.10 12.39
C LEU A 504 3.24 -9.71 12.64
N THR A 505 2.51 -9.30 11.60
CA THR A 505 1.19 -8.65 11.73
C THR A 505 0.01 -9.57 11.43
N GLY A 506 0.30 -10.79 11.00
CA GLY A 506 -0.64 -11.63 10.25
C GLY A 506 -0.58 -11.32 8.74
N PRO A 507 -0.77 -12.33 7.87
CA PRO A 507 -0.72 -12.17 6.41
C PRO A 507 -2.00 -11.55 5.85
N SER A 508 -2.00 -11.24 4.56
CA SER A 508 -3.25 -11.00 3.82
C SER A 508 -4.12 -12.26 3.82
N LEU A 509 -5.42 -12.11 4.08
CA LEU A 509 -6.38 -13.22 4.00
C LEU A 509 -6.49 -13.79 2.58
N LEU A 510 -6.60 -15.11 2.47
CA LEU A 510 -7.05 -15.78 1.25
C LEU A 510 -8.58 -15.80 1.26
N LEU A 511 -9.21 -15.08 0.35
CA LEU A 511 -10.67 -15.01 0.22
C LEU A 511 -11.27 -16.37 -0.24
N PRO A 512 -12.60 -16.53 -0.23
CA PRO A 512 -13.27 -17.57 -1.01
C PRO A 512 -12.91 -17.48 -2.51
N ARG A 513 -12.90 -18.60 -3.23
CA ARG A 513 -12.41 -18.66 -4.63
C ARG A 513 -13.27 -17.81 -5.59
N TRP A 514 -14.59 -17.80 -5.40
CA TRP A 514 -15.54 -16.97 -6.16
C TRP A 514 -15.25 -15.47 -6.05
N ALA A 515 -14.63 -15.00 -4.96
CA ALA A 515 -14.32 -13.57 -4.78
C ALA A 515 -13.31 -13.07 -5.82
N TYR A 516 -12.55 -13.97 -6.45
CA TYR A 516 -11.63 -13.67 -7.53
C TYR A 516 -12.25 -13.76 -8.93
N GLY A 517 -13.53 -14.14 -9.07
CA GLY A 517 -14.28 -14.15 -10.33
C GLY A 517 -14.73 -12.75 -10.76
N VAL A 518 -15.91 -12.64 -11.37
CA VAL A 518 -16.49 -11.38 -11.87
C VAL A 518 -17.64 -10.89 -10.99
N TRP A 519 -17.58 -9.64 -10.54
CA TRP A 519 -18.61 -9.00 -9.72
C TRP A 519 -19.37 -7.94 -10.52
N TYR A 520 -20.69 -7.86 -10.32
CA TYR A 520 -21.52 -6.75 -10.79
C TYR A 520 -22.11 -5.98 -9.61
N SER A 521 -21.92 -4.66 -9.64
CA SER A 521 -22.41 -3.67 -8.71
C SER A 521 -22.82 -2.42 -9.47
N GLU A 522 -23.76 -1.64 -8.94
CA GLU A 522 -24.16 -0.35 -9.50
C GLU A 522 -25.00 0.38 -8.47
N TYR A 523 -24.64 1.63 -8.13
CA TYR A 523 -25.51 2.45 -7.31
C TYR A 523 -26.63 2.96 -8.21
N TYR A 524 -27.74 2.24 -8.18
CA TYR A 524 -28.95 2.45 -8.96
C TYR A 524 -30.12 1.73 -8.28
N ASP A 525 -31.34 2.24 -8.44
CA ASP A 525 -32.58 1.73 -7.83
C ASP A 525 -33.05 0.40 -8.48
N ARG A 526 -32.28 -0.69 -8.28
CA ARG A 526 -32.50 -2.02 -8.86
C ARG A 526 -33.41 -2.88 -7.96
N THR A 527 -34.44 -3.48 -8.54
CA THR A 527 -35.38 -4.38 -7.84
C THR A 527 -35.02 -5.86 -8.02
N ALA A 528 -35.63 -6.74 -7.23
CA ALA A 528 -35.57 -8.18 -7.44
C ALA A 528 -35.97 -8.58 -8.89
N ALA A 529 -36.93 -7.87 -9.48
CA ALA A 529 -37.39 -8.14 -10.85
C ALA A 529 -36.33 -7.78 -11.90
N ASP A 530 -35.59 -6.68 -11.73
CA ASP A 530 -34.54 -6.27 -12.67
C ASP A 530 -33.40 -7.29 -12.70
N PHE A 531 -32.97 -7.77 -11.53
CA PHE A 531 -31.98 -8.83 -11.42
C PHE A 531 -32.46 -10.15 -12.04
N GLN A 532 -33.69 -10.56 -11.72
CA GLN A 532 -34.25 -11.85 -12.12
C GLN A 532 -34.68 -11.94 -13.60
N GLN A 533 -35.13 -10.84 -14.20
CA GLN A 533 -35.79 -10.82 -15.51
C GLN A 533 -34.94 -10.12 -16.58
N THR A 534 -34.05 -9.22 -16.19
CA THR A 534 -33.21 -8.44 -17.13
C THR A 534 -31.73 -8.79 -16.96
N ILE A 535 -31.12 -8.48 -15.82
CA ILE A 535 -29.66 -8.42 -15.66
C ILE A 535 -29.02 -9.81 -15.76
N VAL A 536 -29.36 -10.73 -14.86
CA VAL A 536 -28.75 -12.08 -14.86
C VAL A 536 -29.11 -12.88 -16.12
N PRO A 537 -30.37 -12.87 -16.62
CA PRO A 537 -30.69 -13.45 -17.93
C PRO A 537 -29.86 -12.86 -19.07
N LYS A 538 -29.56 -11.54 -19.05
CA LYS A 538 -28.72 -10.90 -20.06
C LYS A 538 -27.26 -11.39 -19.95
N PHE A 539 -26.64 -11.41 -18.77
CA PHE A 539 -25.31 -12.03 -18.54
C PHE A 539 -25.22 -13.42 -19.18
N ARG A 540 -26.14 -14.33 -18.81
CA ARG A 540 -26.17 -15.71 -19.32
C ARG A 540 -26.40 -15.75 -20.84
N SER A 541 -27.23 -14.87 -21.40
CA SER A 541 -27.48 -14.79 -22.85
C SER A 541 -26.32 -14.23 -23.68
N GLN A 542 -25.48 -13.34 -23.11
CA GLN A 542 -24.30 -12.78 -23.77
C GLN A 542 -23.04 -13.63 -23.51
N GLN A 543 -23.16 -14.72 -22.76
CA GLN A 543 -22.05 -15.60 -22.35
C GLN A 543 -20.97 -14.84 -21.54
N VAL A 544 -21.40 -13.91 -20.70
CA VAL A 544 -20.54 -13.18 -19.75
C VAL A 544 -20.64 -13.87 -18.38
N PRO A 545 -19.52 -14.19 -17.71
CA PRO A 545 -19.54 -14.79 -16.38
C PRO A 545 -20.02 -13.79 -15.32
N LEU A 546 -20.52 -14.32 -14.21
CA LEU A 546 -20.89 -13.55 -13.03
C LEU A 546 -20.88 -14.49 -11.81
N ASP A 547 -20.20 -14.06 -10.75
CA ASP A 547 -20.01 -14.78 -9.48
C ASP A 547 -20.70 -14.09 -8.31
N MET A 548 -20.71 -12.76 -8.33
CA MET A 548 -21.13 -11.93 -7.20
C MET A 548 -22.09 -10.84 -7.63
N LEU A 549 -23.24 -10.78 -6.96
CA LEU A 549 -24.27 -9.77 -7.17
C LEU A 549 -24.30 -8.82 -5.96
N VAL A 550 -23.91 -7.57 -6.18
CA VAL A 550 -24.00 -6.51 -5.17
C VAL A 550 -25.37 -5.83 -5.29
N VAL A 551 -26.06 -5.66 -4.15
CA VAL A 551 -27.27 -4.84 -4.06
C VAL A 551 -26.94 -3.57 -3.28
N ASP A 552 -27.09 -2.44 -3.96
CA ASP A 552 -26.70 -1.12 -3.47
C ASP A 552 -27.80 -0.44 -2.63
N THR A 553 -27.57 0.81 -2.19
CA THR A 553 -28.26 1.43 -1.05
C THR A 553 -29.79 1.23 -1.01
N ASP A 554 -30.45 1.39 -2.16
CA ASP A 554 -31.90 1.50 -2.34
C ASP A 554 -32.76 0.33 -1.85
N PHE A 555 -32.20 -0.83 -1.52
CA PHE A 555 -33.00 -1.94 -0.97
C PHE A 555 -33.62 -1.64 0.41
N LYS A 556 -33.13 -0.62 1.14
CA LYS A 556 -33.45 -0.39 2.56
C LYS A 556 -34.80 0.31 2.78
N SER A 557 -35.39 -0.01 3.94
CA SER A 557 -36.64 0.52 4.47
C SER A 557 -36.48 0.76 5.99
N PRO A 558 -37.10 1.81 6.58
CA PRO A 558 -37.95 2.82 5.94
C PRO A 558 -37.18 3.93 5.20
N ASP A 559 -35.86 4.00 5.39
CA ASP A 559 -34.95 4.95 4.74
C ASP A 559 -33.93 4.18 3.88
N ARG A 560 -33.61 4.71 2.69
CA ARG A 560 -32.69 4.05 1.73
C ARG A 560 -31.22 4.11 2.14
N TRP A 561 -30.85 4.99 3.06
CA TRP A 561 -29.49 5.12 3.58
C TRP A 561 -29.25 4.19 4.76
N ASN A 562 -30.06 4.34 5.81
CA ASN A 562 -29.84 3.74 7.13
C ASN A 562 -31.10 3.12 7.78
N GLY A 563 -32.05 2.67 6.94
CA GLY A 563 -33.07 1.71 7.35
C GLY A 563 -32.53 0.27 7.39
N TRP A 564 -33.03 -0.56 8.30
CA TRP A 564 -32.52 -1.92 8.54
C TRP A 564 -33.47 -3.04 8.11
N GLU A 565 -34.59 -2.71 7.47
CA GLU A 565 -35.47 -3.68 6.81
C GLU A 565 -35.25 -3.66 5.28
N ILE A 566 -35.51 -4.78 4.60
CA ILE A 566 -35.52 -4.82 3.13
C ILE A 566 -36.91 -4.39 2.64
N ASP A 567 -36.96 -3.42 1.73
CA ASP A 567 -38.20 -2.85 1.17
C ASP A 567 -39.02 -3.91 0.38
N PRO A 568 -40.22 -4.29 0.85
CA PRO A 568 -41.05 -5.30 0.20
C PRO A 568 -41.67 -4.84 -1.13
N THR A 569 -41.55 -3.55 -1.50
CA THR A 569 -41.90 -3.06 -2.83
C THR A 569 -40.82 -3.32 -3.88
N ARG A 570 -39.56 -3.48 -3.43
CA ARG A 570 -38.38 -3.78 -4.27
C ARG A 570 -38.03 -5.27 -4.26
N PHE A 571 -38.13 -5.91 -3.10
CA PHE A 571 -37.85 -7.33 -2.89
C PHE A 571 -39.02 -7.99 -2.13
N PRO A 572 -40.12 -8.37 -2.82
CA PRO A 572 -41.34 -8.85 -2.17
C PRO A 572 -41.19 -10.16 -1.36
N ASP A 573 -40.18 -10.96 -1.68
CA ASP A 573 -39.71 -12.08 -0.85
C ASP A 573 -38.17 -12.11 -0.92
N PRO A 574 -37.47 -11.46 0.04
CA PRO A 574 -36.02 -11.40 0.04
C PRO A 574 -35.37 -12.78 0.18
N LYS A 575 -36.03 -13.73 0.88
CA LYS A 575 -35.51 -15.08 1.05
C LYS A 575 -35.56 -15.88 -0.25
N ALA A 576 -36.66 -15.76 -1.00
CA ALA A 576 -36.74 -16.33 -2.34
C ALA A 576 -35.76 -15.65 -3.32
N PHE A 577 -35.45 -14.36 -3.14
CA PHE A 577 -34.42 -13.66 -3.92
C PHE A 577 -33.01 -14.21 -3.66
N PHE A 578 -32.57 -14.33 -2.39
CA PHE A 578 -31.26 -14.89 -2.07
C PHE A 578 -31.14 -16.37 -2.52
N GLN A 579 -32.16 -17.19 -2.23
CA GLN A 579 -32.18 -18.59 -2.70
C GLN A 579 -32.10 -18.67 -4.24
N TRP A 580 -32.81 -17.81 -4.97
CA TRP A 580 -32.70 -17.75 -6.42
C TRP A 580 -31.28 -17.36 -6.89
N ALA A 581 -30.62 -16.40 -6.22
CA ALA A 581 -29.25 -16.02 -6.55
C ALA A 581 -28.28 -17.21 -6.35
N HIS A 582 -28.38 -17.91 -5.22
CA HIS A 582 -27.63 -19.15 -4.96
C HIS A 582 -27.93 -20.23 -6.01
N ASP A 583 -29.19 -20.41 -6.39
CA ASP A 583 -29.61 -21.35 -7.46
C ASP A 583 -29.05 -20.96 -8.85
N GLN A 584 -28.76 -19.67 -9.10
CA GLN A 584 -28.06 -19.20 -10.31
C GLN A 584 -26.53 -19.35 -10.24
N GLY A 585 -25.98 -19.83 -9.12
CA GLY A 585 -24.54 -19.87 -8.87
C GLY A 585 -23.94 -18.49 -8.57
N LEU A 586 -24.69 -17.62 -7.89
CA LEU A 586 -24.24 -16.30 -7.48
C LEU A 586 -24.15 -16.20 -5.96
N HIS A 587 -23.12 -15.54 -5.45
CA HIS A 587 -23.08 -15.01 -4.09
C HIS A 587 -23.64 -13.58 -4.06
N THR A 588 -23.99 -13.10 -2.86
CA THR A 588 -24.68 -11.82 -2.66
C THR A 588 -24.01 -10.96 -1.59
N THR A 589 -24.09 -9.63 -1.76
CA THR A 589 -23.80 -8.69 -0.69
C THR A 589 -24.73 -7.48 -0.72
N LEU A 590 -24.99 -6.93 0.46
CA LEU A 590 -25.76 -5.72 0.67
C LEU A 590 -24.82 -4.58 1.10
N ASN A 591 -24.95 -3.41 0.46
CA ASN A 591 -24.38 -2.14 0.93
C ASN A 591 -25.05 -1.73 2.27
N ILE A 592 -24.28 -1.36 3.29
CA ILE A 592 -24.79 -0.89 4.58
C ILE A 592 -23.97 0.26 5.19
N HIS A 593 -24.69 1.14 5.89
CA HIS A 593 -24.16 2.27 6.66
C HIS A 593 -24.09 1.95 8.17
N PRO A 594 -23.33 2.71 8.99
CA PRO A 594 -23.12 2.45 10.41
C PRO A 594 -24.05 3.26 11.34
N SER A 595 -25.24 3.63 10.86
CA SER A 595 -26.24 4.36 11.63
C SER A 595 -27.64 3.74 11.54
N ILE A 596 -28.55 4.23 12.37
CA ILE A 596 -29.98 3.87 12.40
C ILE A 596 -30.81 5.12 12.74
N ARG A 597 -32.04 5.21 12.21
CA ARG A 597 -32.97 6.31 12.51
C ARG A 597 -33.91 6.00 13.68
N ALA A 598 -34.42 7.03 14.36
CA ALA A 598 -35.40 6.86 15.44
C ALA A 598 -36.75 6.27 14.99
N ASP A 599 -37.10 6.43 13.70
CA ASP A 599 -38.32 5.92 13.08
C ASP A 599 -38.14 4.55 12.39
N ASP A 600 -36.95 3.96 12.46
CA ASP A 600 -36.72 2.57 12.05
C ASP A 600 -37.41 1.59 13.04
N PRO A 601 -38.17 0.57 12.56
CA PRO A 601 -38.86 -0.39 13.43
C PRO A 601 -37.95 -1.17 14.40
N GLN A 602 -36.67 -1.32 14.08
CA GLN A 602 -35.68 -2.03 14.89
C GLN A 602 -34.98 -1.10 15.91
N PHE A 603 -35.07 0.23 15.78
CA PHE A 603 -34.41 1.17 16.68
C PHE A 603 -34.72 0.95 18.18
N PRO A 604 -35.98 0.69 18.60
CA PRO A 604 -36.28 0.38 20.01
C PRO A 604 -35.57 -0.88 20.53
N ALA A 605 -35.33 -1.88 19.67
CA ALA A 605 -34.59 -3.08 20.03
C ALA A 605 -33.08 -2.84 20.06
N ALA A 606 -32.54 -2.13 19.06
CA ALA A 606 -31.12 -1.73 19.03
C ALA A 606 -30.75 -0.88 20.26
N GLN A 607 -31.56 0.13 20.60
CA GLN A 607 -31.36 0.98 21.77
C GLN A 607 -31.51 0.19 23.09
N ALA A 608 -32.37 -0.83 23.14
CA ALA A 608 -32.47 -1.73 24.30
C ALA A 608 -31.23 -2.63 24.45
N THR A 609 -30.72 -3.24 23.37
CA THR A 609 -29.45 -3.98 23.39
C THR A 609 -28.28 -3.07 23.79
N ALA A 610 -28.23 -1.85 23.25
CA ALA A 610 -27.25 -0.83 23.59
C ALA A 610 -27.44 -0.21 24.99
N LYS A 611 -28.42 -0.68 25.79
CA LYS A 611 -28.72 -0.19 27.16
C LYS A 611 -28.97 1.33 27.25
N GLY A 612 -29.54 1.92 26.21
CA GLY A 612 -29.79 3.37 26.14
C GLY A 612 -28.59 4.22 25.72
N LYS A 613 -27.48 3.61 25.27
CA LYS A 613 -26.24 4.34 24.94
C LYS A 613 -26.25 5.03 23.59
N LEU A 614 -27.07 4.62 22.61
CA LEU A 614 -27.10 5.27 21.29
C LEU A 614 -27.54 6.74 21.46
N GLN A 615 -26.77 7.68 20.94
CA GLN A 615 -27.06 9.12 20.98
C GLN A 615 -27.18 9.68 19.56
N PRO A 616 -28.06 10.66 19.30
CA PRO A 616 -28.18 11.27 17.98
C PRO A 616 -26.87 11.97 17.61
N SER A 617 -26.36 11.71 16.41
CA SER A 617 -24.98 12.04 16.05
C SER A 617 -24.73 12.28 14.56
N CYS A 618 -25.63 11.87 13.65
CA CYS A 618 -25.51 12.07 12.20
C CYS A 618 -26.59 13.00 11.60
N GLY A 619 -27.43 13.63 12.42
CA GLY A 619 -28.52 14.52 11.98
C GLY A 619 -29.64 14.58 13.00
N GLN A 620 -30.81 15.12 12.60
CA GLN A 620 -32.03 14.91 13.38
C GLN A 620 -32.41 13.42 13.31
N ASP A 621 -32.71 12.84 14.48
CA ASP A 621 -33.15 11.46 14.65
C ASP A 621 -32.23 10.36 14.06
N CYS A 622 -30.96 10.67 13.79
CA CYS A 622 -29.95 9.78 13.21
C CYS A 622 -28.87 9.39 14.24
N TYR A 623 -28.67 8.09 14.48
CA TYR A 623 -27.85 7.54 15.56
C TYR A 623 -26.70 6.66 15.02
N VAL A 624 -25.46 7.04 15.29
CA VAL A 624 -24.25 6.32 14.87
C VAL A 624 -23.81 5.32 15.94
N PHE A 625 -23.45 4.10 15.55
CA PHE A 625 -22.91 3.11 16.48
C PHE A 625 -21.45 3.40 16.84
N ASP A 626 -21.11 3.33 18.13
CA ASP A 626 -19.73 3.26 18.60
C ASP A 626 -19.28 1.79 18.65
N PHE A 627 -18.44 1.36 17.71
CA PHE A 627 -17.97 -0.01 17.62
C PHE A 627 -16.98 -0.40 18.74
N GLY A 628 -16.51 0.56 19.53
CA GLY A 628 -15.71 0.32 20.72
C GLY A 628 -16.53 -0.03 21.97
N ASP A 629 -17.82 0.31 21.99
CA ASP A 629 -18.72 -0.09 23.08
C ASP A 629 -19.36 -1.45 22.78
N PRO A 630 -19.14 -2.49 23.61
CA PRO A 630 -19.59 -3.85 23.31
C PRO A 630 -21.12 -4.01 23.29
N ASP A 631 -21.87 -3.12 23.94
CA ASP A 631 -23.34 -3.15 23.89
C ASP A 631 -23.87 -2.52 22.61
N GLN A 632 -23.22 -1.46 22.11
CA GLN A 632 -23.55 -0.85 20.81
C GLN A 632 -23.10 -1.73 19.65
N LEU A 633 -21.91 -2.32 19.72
CA LEU A 633 -21.43 -3.30 18.75
C LEU A 633 -22.37 -4.51 18.67
N ARG A 634 -22.87 -5.01 19.81
CA ARG A 634 -23.90 -6.06 19.82
C ARG A 634 -25.21 -5.58 19.19
N ALA A 635 -25.65 -4.36 19.47
CA ALA A 635 -26.87 -3.80 18.88
C ALA A 635 -26.77 -3.71 17.35
N TYR A 636 -25.59 -3.33 16.83
CA TYR A 636 -25.32 -3.28 15.41
C TYR A 636 -25.42 -4.67 14.76
N PHE A 637 -24.69 -5.67 15.27
CA PHE A 637 -24.77 -7.04 14.73
C PHE A 637 -26.12 -7.75 14.96
N ASP A 638 -26.95 -7.32 15.92
CA ASP A 638 -28.32 -7.80 16.07
C ASP A 638 -29.19 -7.42 14.85
N LEU A 639 -28.99 -6.25 14.24
CA LEU A 639 -29.76 -5.76 13.07
C LEU A 639 -29.50 -6.59 11.79
N HIS A 640 -28.30 -7.16 11.66
CA HIS A 640 -27.87 -7.91 10.48
C HIS A 640 -28.57 -9.29 10.38
N ARG A 641 -29.03 -9.83 11.52
CA ARG A 641 -29.42 -11.25 11.66
C ARG A 641 -30.59 -11.68 10.79
N THR A 642 -31.54 -10.78 10.53
CA THR A 642 -32.70 -11.08 9.68
C THR A 642 -32.27 -11.34 8.23
N MET A 643 -31.39 -10.49 7.70
CA MET A 643 -30.92 -10.57 6.31
C MET A 643 -29.95 -11.74 6.10
N GLU A 644 -29.11 -12.04 7.10
CA GLU A 644 -28.27 -13.26 7.13
C GLU A 644 -29.10 -14.56 7.15
N GLN A 645 -30.23 -14.58 7.87
CA GLN A 645 -31.15 -15.71 7.91
C GLN A 645 -32.06 -15.84 6.66
N GLN A 646 -32.19 -14.75 5.90
CA GLN A 646 -32.84 -14.74 4.59
C GLN A 646 -31.91 -15.26 3.50
N GLY A 647 -30.61 -14.95 3.57
CA GLY A 647 -29.57 -15.59 2.75
C GLY A 647 -28.37 -14.73 2.36
N ASN A 648 -28.22 -13.50 2.86
CA ASN A 648 -27.10 -12.64 2.49
C ASN A 648 -25.74 -13.26 2.89
N ASP A 649 -24.82 -13.39 1.93
CA ASP A 649 -23.49 -13.98 2.16
C ASP A 649 -22.58 -12.99 2.90
N VAL A 650 -22.31 -11.84 2.28
CA VAL A 650 -21.27 -10.87 2.67
C VAL A 650 -21.88 -9.49 2.95
N TRP A 651 -21.19 -8.66 3.73
CA TRP A 651 -21.57 -7.28 3.99
C TRP A 651 -20.56 -6.31 3.35
N TRP A 652 -21.07 -5.37 2.56
CA TRP A 652 -20.32 -4.21 2.09
C TRP A 652 -20.55 -3.07 3.09
N LEU A 653 -19.57 -2.87 3.98
CA LEU A 653 -19.58 -1.73 4.90
C LEU A 653 -19.12 -0.49 4.14
N ASP A 654 -20.08 0.21 3.55
CA ASP A 654 -19.85 1.53 3.00
C ASP A 654 -20.13 2.58 4.06
N TRP A 655 -19.07 3.09 4.66
CA TRP A 655 -19.19 4.05 5.76
C TRP A 655 -18.46 5.35 5.45
N CYS A 656 -18.94 6.03 4.41
CA CYS A 656 -18.64 7.44 4.18
C CYS A 656 -19.26 8.30 5.29
N CYS A 657 -20.57 8.49 5.27
CA CYS A 657 -21.06 9.84 5.55
C CYS A 657 -21.57 10.05 6.99
N ASP A 658 -21.45 9.02 7.82
CA ASP A 658 -22.15 8.91 9.11
C ASP A 658 -21.24 9.20 10.33
N SER A 659 -20.05 9.79 10.16
CA SER A 659 -19.15 10.18 11.28
C SER A 659 -18.77 9.02 12.24
N SER A 660 -18.56 7.86 11.64
CA SER A 660 -18.33 6.55 12.24
C SER A 660 -17.07 6.42 13.11
N LYS A 661 -17.15 5.67 14.21
CA LYS A 661 -16.12 5.70 15.27
C LYS A 661 -15.96 4.40 16.07
N SER A 662 -14.86 4.34 16.82
CA SER A 662 -14.63 3.40 17.92
C SER A 662 -14.03 4.15 19.11
N SER A 663 -14.54 3.92 20.32
CA SER A 663 -13.94 4.42 21.57
C SER A 663 -12.76 3.57 22.08
N LEU A 664 -12.37 2.50 21.37
CA LEU A 664 -11.15 1.75 21.66
C LEU A 664 -9.91 2.52 21.21
N ALA A 665 -9.30 3.28 22.11
CA ALA A 665 -7.99 3.87 21.87
C ALA A 665 -6.94 2.80 21.49
N GLY A 666 -6.00 3.17 20.61
CA GLY A 666 -4.95 2.26 20.13
C GLY A 666 -5.42 1.17 19.14
N VAL A 667 -6.64 1.28 18.60
CA VAL A 667 -7.12 0.49 17.44
C VAL A 667 -7.86 1.43 16.49
N THR A 668 -7.64 1.30 15.18
CA THR A 668 -8.46 2.00 14.18
C THR A 668 -9.89 1.45 14.15
N PRO A 669 -10.93 2.30 14.02
CA PRO A 669 -12.31 1.82 13.91
C PRO A 669 -12.50 0.82 12.76
N ASP A 670 -11.88 1.08 11.60
CA ASP A 670 -11.93 0.24 10.39
C ASP A 670 -11.33 -1.15 10.66
N ALA A 671 -10.06 -1.26 11.07
CA ALA A 671 -9.47 -2.56 11.36
C ALA A 671 -10.16 -3.31 12.52
N TRP A 672 -10.80 -2.60 13.45
CA TRP A 672 -11.62 -3.23 14.49
C TRP A 672 -12.92 -3.83 13.92
N ILE A 673 -13.73 -3.06 13.19
CA ILE A 673 -15.00 -3.56 12.64
C ILE A 673 -14.78 -4.57 11.51
N ASN A 674 -13.75 -4.39 10.68
CA ASN A 674 -13.33 -5.34 9.67
C ASN A 674 -12.96 -6.69 10.31
N GLN A 675 -12.33 -6.68 11.49
CA GLN A 675 -12.09 -7.90 12.28
C GLN A 675 -13.39 -8.52 12.81
N GLN A 676 -14.39 -7.73 13.23
CA GLN A 676 -15.68 -8.26 13.72
C GLN A 676 -16.52 -8.89 12.59
N TYR A 677 -16.59 -8.27 11.41
CA TYR A 677 -17.30 -8.83 10.25
C TYR A 677 -16.68 -10.15 9.78
N ALA A 678 -15.36 -10.21 9.68
CA ALA A 678 -14.66 -11.45 9.35
C ALA A 678 -14.91 -12.54 10.41
N ASP A 679 -14.94 -12.16 11.69
CA ASP A 679 -15.22 -13.08 12.79
C ASP A 679 -16.67 -13.57 12.81
N ASP A 680 -17.64 -12.75 12.44
CA ASP A 680 -19.05 -13.17 12.31
C ASP A 680 -19.26 -14.08 11.10
N ALA A 681 -18.79 -13.67 9.92
CA ALA A 681 -18.91 -14.47 8.72
C ALA A 681 -18.20 -15.83 8.87
N ALA A 682 -17.06 -15.90 9.57
CA ALA A 682 -16.40 -17.17 9.90
C ALA A 682 -17.21 -18.05 10.89
N GLN A 683 -18.08 -17.47 11.72
CA GLN A 683 -19.03 -18.22 12.56
C GLN A 683 -20.26 -18.70 11.77
N ARG A 684 -20.72 -17.93 10.78
CA ARG A 684 -21.80 -18.33 9.85
C ARG A 684 -21.33 -19.44 8.90
N GLY A 685 -20.08 -19.40 8.44
CA GLY A 685 -19.40 -20.49 7.75
C GLY A 685 -18.44 -20.03 6.66
N GLY A 686 -17.40 -20.83 6.40
CA GLY A 686 -16.39 -20.53 5.38
C GLY A 686 -15.31 -19.54 5.85
N ARG A 687 -14.74 -18.78 4.92
CA ARG A 687 -13.72 -17.75 5.19
C ARG A 687 -14.38 -16.38 5.30
N GLY A 688 -14.63 -15.95 6.54
CA GLY A 688 -15.15 -14.62 6.80
C GLY A 688 -14.14 -13.53 6.45
N PHE A 689 -14.63 -12.48 5.82
CA PHE A 689 -13.90 -11.24 5.50
C PHE A 689 -14.88 -10.06 5.56
N ALA A 690 -14.34 -8.83 5.60
CA ALA A 690 -15.10 -7.60 5.46
C ALA A 690 -14.84 -6.99 4.08
N PHE A 691 -15.88 -6.51 3.39
CA PHE A 691 -15.74 -5.70 2.18
C PHE A 691 -15.96 -4.24 2.59
N SER A 692 -14.88 -3.46 2.69
CA SER A 692 -14.89 -2.14 3.34
C SER A 692 -13.70 -1.25 2.93
N ARG A 693 -13.66 -0.01 3.42
CA ARG A 693 -12.44 0.80 3.44
C ARG A 693 -11.48 0.30 4.54
N ALA A 694 -10.22 0.70 4.46
CA ALA A 694 -9.13 0.22 5.32
C ALA A 694 -8.25 1.38 5.84
N TYR A 695 -7.28 1.05 6.70
CA TYR A 695 -6.13 1.90 7.06
C TYR A 695 -6.40 3.14 7.92
N GLY A 696 -7.64 3.40 8.33
CA GLY A 696 -7.98 4.49 9.25
C GLY A 696 -9.42 4.94 9.11
N SER A 697 -9.93 5.68 10.09
CA SER A 697 -11.31 6.21 10.11
C SER A 697 -11.37 7.64 9.62
N LEU A 698 -12.59 8.09 9.28
CA LEU A 698 -12.99 9.49 9.14
C LEU A 698 -12.43 10.41 10.25
N GLN A 699 -12.29 9.88 11.47
CA GLN A 699 -11.69 10.56 12.62
C GLN A 699 -10.22 10.97 12.40
N ALA A 700 -9.56 10.50 11.35
CA ALA A 700 -8.19 10.82 10.94
C ALA A 700 -8.11 11.73 9.68
N GLY A 701 -9.12 12.59 9.47
CA GLY A 701 -9.11 13.62 8.42
C GLY A 701 -10.04 13.37 7.23
N GLY A 702 -11.09 12.55 7.39
CA GLY A 702 -12.08 12.30 6.34
C GLY A 702 -11.69 11.23 5.33
N TYR A 703 -12.40 11.21 4.18
CA TYR A 703 -12.37 10.13 3.19
C TYR A 703 -11.00 9.89 2.57
N SER A 704 -10.52 10.91 1.87
CA SER A 704 -9.35 10.86 1.00
C SER A 704 -8.11 11.38 1.74
N SER A 705 -8.08 11.22 3.07
CA SER A 705 -6.96 11.63 3.93
C SER A 705 -5.70 10.83 3.55
N PRO A 706 -4.58 11.49 3.17
CA PRO A 706 -3.29 10.85 3.03
C PRO A 706 -2.59 10.65 4.39
N THR A 707 -3.22 11.09 5.49
CA THR A 707 -2.61 11.12 6.83
C THR A 707 -2.48 9.71 7.40
N ALA A 708 -1.25 9.30 7.70
CA ALA A 708 -1.00 8.05 8.42
C ALA A 708 -1.61 8.08 9.83
N VAL A 709 -2.50 7.12 10.13
CA VAL A 709 -2.99 6.90 11.50
C VAL A 709 -1.86 6.47 12.45
N PRO A 710 -1.88 6.84 13.75
CA PRO A 710 -0.79 6.54 14.69
C PRO A 710 -0.47 5.05 14.91
N THR A 711 -1.39 4.14 14.56
CA THR A 711 -1.19 2.68 14.61
C THR A 711 -0.82 2.07 13.25
N GLY A 712 -0.74 2.86 12.18
CA GLY A 712 -0.52 2.40 10.81
C GLY A 712 -1.60 1.46 10.23
N PRO A 713 -1.39 0.96 8.99
CA PRO A 713 -2.33 0.14 8.21
C PRO A 713 -2.27 -1.36 8.56
N TRP A 714 -1.47 -1.74 9.57
CA TRP A 714 -0.85 -3.06 9.60
C TRP A 714 -1.83 -4.22 9.84
N ALA A 715 -2.93 -3.95 10.54
CA ALA A 715 -3.93 -4.93 10.95
C ALA A 715 -4.98 -5.29 9.88
N ASP A 716 -5.42 -4.33 9.05
CA ASP A 716 -6.58 -4.49 8.15
C ASP A 716 -6.46 -5.68 7.19
N LYS A 717 -5.25 -5.96 6.68
CA LYS A 717 -5.03 -7.03 5.70
C LYS A 717 -5.38 -8.44 6.20
N ARG A 718 -5.47 -8.66 7.51
CA ARG A 718 -5.89 -9.95 8.07
C ARG A 718 -7.33 -10.33 7.73
N THR A 719 -8.18 -9.35 7.39
CA THR A 719 -9.63 -9.54 7.34
C THR A 719 -10.35 -8.74 6.25
N THR A 720 -9.70 -7.78 5.60
CA THR A 720 -10.36 -6.80 4.71
C THR A 720 -10.10 -7.09 3.23
N LEU A 721 -11.17 -7.14 2.43
CA LEU A 721 -11.16 -6.82 1.01
C LEU A 721 -11.36 -5.32 0.90
N HIS A 722 -10.29 -4.58 0.63
CA HIS A 722 -10.31 -3.13 0.58
C HIS A 722 -10.97 -2.64 -0.72
N PHE A 723 -11.98 -1.78 -0.63
CA PHE A 723 -12.41 -0.96 -1.78
C PHE A 723 -11.86 0.45 -1.69
N THR A 724 -11.29 0.94 -2.79
CA THR A 724 -10.66 2.26 -2.82
C THR A 724 -11.66 3.42 -2.88
N GLY A 725 -12.92 3.16 -3.25
CA GLY A 725 -14.00 4.15 -3.21
C GLY A 725 -14.11 5.03 -4.46
N ASP A 726 -14.56 6.26 -4.24
CA ASP A 726 -15.40 7.01 -5.18
C ASP A 726 -14.60 7.79 -6.25
N THR A 727 -13.86 7.09 -7.10
CA THR A 727 -12.96 7.67 -8.12
C THR A 727 -13.69 8.41 -9.25
N ILE A 728 -12.99 9.32 -9.94
CA ILE A 728 -13.48 9.96 -11.17
C ILE A 728 -13.30 9.01 -12.38
N SER A 729 -14.30 8.96 -13.27
CA SER A 729 -14.34 8.03 -14.42
C SER A 729 -13.62 8.59 -15.65
N ASP A 730 -12.30 8.80 -15.56
CA ASP A 730 -11.48 9.44 -16.59
C ASP A 730 -10.18 8.65 -16.94
N TRP A 731 -9.43 9.16 -17.92
CA TRP A 731 -8.21 8.54 -18.44
C TRP A 731 -6.97 8.70 -17.54
N ALA A 732 -6.87 9.81 -16.80
CA ALA A 732 -5.79 10.04 -15.86
C ALA A 732 -5.96 9.14 -14.62
N THR A 733 -7.19 9.00 -14.13
CA THR A 733 -7.51 8.08 -13.02
C THR A 733 -7.28 6.62 -13.42
N LEU A 734 -7.70 6.21 -14.62
CA LEU A 734 -7.33 4.90 -15.18
C LEU A 734 -5.81 4.71 -15.28
N ALA A 735 -5.03 5.76 -15.57
CA ALA A 735 -3.57 5.69 -15.59
C ALA A 735 -2.96 5.57 -14.18
N PHE A 736 -3.55 6.24 -13.19
CA PHE A 736 -3.13 6.19 -11.79
C PHE A 736 -3.33 4.80 -11.16
N GLU A 737 -4.48 4.16 -11.40
CA GLU A 737 -4.80 2.83 -10.86
C GLU A 737 -3.80 1.74 -11.29
N VAL A 738 -3.14 1.89 -12.45
CA VAL A 738 -2.10 0.94 -12.92
C VAL A 738 -0.95 0.79 -11.93
N GLY A 739 -0.48 1.91 -11.36
CA GLY A 739 0.60 1.94 -10.39
C GLY A 739 0.13 1.87 -8.93
N TYR A 740 -1.08 2.35 -8.64
CA TYR A 740 -1.60 2.44 -7.28
C TYR A 740 -1.75 1.06 -6.62
N THR A 741 -2.48 0.12 -7.23
CA THR A 741 -2.74 -1.21 -6.61
C THR A 741 -1.45 -1.99 -6.33
N PRO A 742 -0.50 -2.10 -7.29
CA PRO A 742 0.78 -2.73 -7.01
C PRO A 742 1.57 -1.99 -5.92
N GLY A 743 1.57 -0.66 -5.94
CA GLY A 743 2.24 0.18 -4.95
C GLY A 743 1.70 -0.01 -3.53
N GLU A 744 0.38 0.04 -3.35
CA GLU A 744 -0.28 -0.16 -2.05
C GLU A 744 -0.06 -1.59 -1.54
N SER A 745 -0.23 -2.60 -2.40
CA SER A 745 0.04 -3.99 -2.06
C SER A 745 1.47 -4.23 -1.60
N ALA A 746 2.45 -3.51 -2.17
CA ALA A 746 3.84 -3.53 -1.73
C ALA A 746 4.07 -2.71 -0.44
N ALA A 747 3.33 -1.62 -0.24
CA ALA A 747 3.43 -0.76 0.94
C ALA A 747 2.89 -1.41 2.23
N THR A 748 1.74 -2.09 2.17
CA THR A 748 1.00 -2.59 3.35
C THR A 748 1.04 -4.12 3.52
N GLY A 749 1.35 -4.85 2.44
CA GLY A 749 1.21 -6.29 2.33
C GLY A 749 -0.24 -6.78 2.15
N LEU A 750 -1.20 -5.90 1.84
CA LEU A 750 -2.56 -6.29 1.46
C LEU A 750 -2.58 -6.83 0.03
N ALA A 751 -3.22 -7.98 -0.19
CA ALA A 751 -3.34 -8.61 -1.51
C ALA A 751 -4.77 -8.66 -2.06
N SER A 752 -5.72 -7.96 -1.42
CA SER A 752 -7.15 -7.98 -1.75
C SER A 752 -7.70 -6.55 -1.87
N VAL A 753 -7.37 -5.87 -2.96
CA VAL A 753 -7.79 -4.48 -3.28
C VAL A 753 -8.75 -4.48 -4.47
N SER A 754 -9.81 -3.69 -4.38
CA SER A 754 -10.81 -3.47 -5.45
C SER A 754 -10.94 -2.00 -5.77
N HIS A 755 -10.79 -1.66 -7.05
CA HIS A 755 -11.28 -0.41 -7.62
C HIS A 755 -12.74 -0.55 -8.08
N ASP A 756 -13.34 0.57 -8.47
CA ASP A 756 -14.54 0.60 -9.33
C ASP A 756 -14.07 0.45 -10.78
N ILE A 757 -14.33 -0.70 -11.40
CA ILE A 757 -13.91 -0.92 -12.80
C ILE A 757 -14.79 -0.09 -13.73
N GLY A 758 -14.22 1.02 -14.20
CA GLY A 758 -14.89 2.11 -14.92
C GLY A 758 -14.95 3.44 -14.18
N GLY A 759 -14.43 3.53 -12.95
CA GLY A 759 -14.55 4.68 -12.06
C GLY A 759 -15.94 4.82 -11.45
N HIS A 760 -16.06 5.56 -10.34
CA HIS A 760 -17.34 5.75 -9.65
C HIS A 760 -18.20 6.85 -10.29
N THR A 761 -17.66 8.07 -10.44
CA THR A 761 -18.42 9.29 -10.78
C THR A 761 -17.96 9.97 -12.07
N GLY A 762 -18.69 10.96 -12.58
CA GLY A 762 -18.24 11.78 -13.72
C GLY A 762 -18.55 11.23 -15.12
N GLY A 763 -19.39 10.19 -15.23
CA GLY A 763 -19.85 9.68 -16.52
C GLY A 763 -20.64 10.71 -17.37
N LEU A 764 -20.73 10.47 -18.67
CA LEU A 764 -21.35 11.40 -19.64
C LEU A 764 -22.79 10.98 -19.98
N GLN A 765 -23.70 11.93 -20.22
CA GLN A 765 -25.01 11.57 -20.79
C GLN A 765 -24.85 11.22 -22.28
N GLN A 766 -25.22 10.00 -22.67
CA GLN A 766 -25.06 9.49 -24.04
C GLN A 766 -26.38 8.91 -24.59
N PRO A 767 -26.56 8.85 -25.91
CA PRO A 767 -27.72 8.16 -26.50
C PRO A 767 -27.68 6.67 -26.18
N GLY A 768 -28.70 6.16 -25.47
CA GLY A 768 -28.85 4.75 -25.12
C GLY A 768 -28.65 4.40 -23.65
N THR A 769 -28.22 5.35 -22.81
CA THR A 769 -28.21 5.22 -21.34
C THR A 769 -29.57 4.82 -20.78
N GLU A 770 -29.58 4.12 -19.66
CA GLU A 770 -30.80 3.93 -18.86
C GLU A 770 -31.36 5.27 -18.32
N PRO A 771 -32.65 5.36 -17.97
CA PRO A 771 -33.28 6.63 -17.60
C PRO A 771 -32.74 7.21 -16.29
N GLY A 772 -31.80 8.15 -16.41
CA GLY A 772 -31.09 8.75 -15.26
C GLY A 772 -29.70 8.17 -15.03
N SER A 773 -29.23 7.19 -15.81
CA SER A 773 -27.83 6.77 -15.83
C SER A 773 -27.00 7.62 -16.80
N THR A 774 -25.69 7.61 -16.59
CA THR A 774 -24.66 8.12 -17.49
C THR A 774 -23.90 6.97 -18.16
N LYS A 775 -22.92 7.25 -19.02
CA LYS A 775 -22.09 6.26 -19.69
C LYS A 775 -20.69 6.80 -20.00
N LEU A 776 -19.67 5.93 -20.06
CA LEU A 776 -18.31 6.29 -20.45
C LEU A 776 -18.13 6.33 -21.98
N PRO A 777 -17.05 6.94 -22.49
CA PRO A 777 -16.53 6.60 -23.83
C PRO A 777 -16.32 5.09 -23.98
N ASP A 778 -16.71 4.54 -25.15
CA ASP A 778 -16.64 3.11 -25.44
C ASP A 778 -15.22 2.52 -25.30
N ASP A 779 -14.19 3.30 -25.64
CA ASP A 779 -12.79 2.93 -25.47
C ASP A 779 -12.33 3.01 -24.01
N LEU A 780 -12.69 4.05 -23.25
CA LEU A 780 -12.35 4.16 -21.82
C LEU A 780 -12.92 2.98 -21.01
N TYR A 781 -14.20 2.65 -21.21
CA TYR A 781 -14.81 1.46 -20.61
C TYR A 781 -14.05 0.18 -20.96
N ALA A 782 -13.77 -0.03 -22.25
CA ALA A 782 -13.06 -1.21 -22.71
C ALA A 782 -11.64 -1.32 -22.12
N ARG A 783 -10.94 -0.21 -21.90
CA ARG A 783 -9.61 -0.19 -21.26
C ARG A 783 -9.67 -0.41 -19.75
N TRP A 784 -10.71 0.05 -19.06
CA TRP A 784 -10.86 -0.23 -17.63
C TRP A 784 -11.16 -1.71 -17.34
N VAL A 785 -12.01 -2.35 -18.14
CA VAL A 785 -12.28 -3.81 -18.03
C VAL A 785 -11.03 -4.64 -18.38
N GLN A 786 -10.21 -4.16 -19.32
CA GLN A 786 -8.89 -4.73 -19.60
C GLN A 786 -7.95 -4.64 -18.38
N LEU A 787 -7.92 -3.50 -17.67
CA LEU A 787 -7.20 -3.38 -16.40
C LEU A 787 -7.74 -4.36 -15.34
N GLY A 788 -9.05 -4.32 -15.06
CA GLY A 788 -9.72 -5.12 -14.02
C GLY A 788 -9.48 -6.62 -14.12
N THR A 789 -9.40 -7.14 -15.35
CA THR A 789 -9.03 -8.54 -15.64
C THR A 789 -7.79 -9.01 -14.87
N PHE A 790 -6.78 -8.13 -14.72
CA PHE A 790 -5.47 -8.41 -14.09
C PHE A 790 -5.26 -7.72 -12.73
N GLN A 791 -6.32 -7.15 -12.14
CA GLN A 791 -6.31 -6.61 -10.77
C GLN A 791 -6.56 -7.70 -9.71
N PRO A 792 -6.47 -7.43 -8.40
CA PRO A 792 -6.82 -8.43 -7.38
C PRO A 792 -8.28 -8.87 -7.47
N ILE A 793 -9.21 -7.92 -7.62
CA ILE A 793 -10.67 -8.12 -7.70
C ILE A 793 -11.20 -7.39 -8.95
N ASP A 794 -12.10 -8.01 -9.70
CA ASP A 794 -12.71 -7.44 -10.91
C ASP A 794 -14.19 -7.12 -10.64
N ARG A 795 -14.45 -5.87 -10.23
CA ARG A 795 -15.77 -5.37 -9.81
C ARG A 795 -16.21 -4.20 -10.68
N LEU A 796 -17.14 -4.48 -11.58
CA LEU A 796 -17.90 -3.46 -12.30
C LEU A 796 -18.73 -2.68 -11.26
N HIS A 797 -18.51 -1.37 -11.16
CA HIS A 797 -19.30 -0.47 -10.31
C HIS A 797 -19.30 0.97 -10.83
N SER A 798 -20.27 1.75 -10.35
CA SER A 798 -20.49 3.16 -10.67
C SER A 798 -21.56 3.80 -9.79
N ASN A 799 -21.59 5.13 -9.79
CA ASN A 799 -22.74 5.94 -9.43
C ASN A 799 -23.61 6.20 -10.67
N HIS A 800 -24.78 5.56 -10.76
CA HIS A 800 -25.76 5.74 -11.84
C HIS A 800 -25.11 5.79 -13.24
N SER A 801 -24.38 4.75 -13.64
CA SER A 801 -23.63 4.76 -14.89
C SER A 801 -23.47 3.37 -15.50
N ASP A 802 -23.74 3.24 -16.79
CA ASP A 802 -23.64 1.99 -17.56
C ASP A 802 -22.26 1.32 -17.37
N ARG A 803 -22.22 0.03 -17.00
CA ARG A 803 -20.98 -0.77 -16.81
C ARG A 803 -21.02 -2.17 -17.44
N LEU A 804 -22.12 -2.54 -18.11
CA LEU A 804 -22.33 -3.87 -18.67
C LEU A 804 -21.96 -3.90 -20.17
N PRO A 805 -21.30 -4.96 -20.70
CA PRO A 805 -20.74 -4.94 -22.06
C PRO A 805 -21.72 -4.52 -23.16
N TRP A 806 -22.97 -4.97 -23.07
CA TRP A 806 -24.04 -4.72 -24.04
C TRP A 806 -24.69 -3.32 -23.96
N GLN A 807 -24.28 -2.45 -23.03
CA GLN A 807 -24.59 -1.01 -23.03
C GLN A 807 -23.60 -0.23 -23.94
N TYR A 808 -22.53 -0.88 -24.38
CA TYR A 808 -21.45 -0.31 -25.17
C TYR A 808 -21.51 -0.75 -26.64
N GLY A 809 -20.84 0.00 -27.54
CA GLY A 809 -20.79 -0.35 -28.95
C GLY A 809 -20.03 -1.65 -29.20
N ALA A 810 -20.33 -2.33 -30.32
CA ALA A 810 -19.93 -3.72 -30.55
C ALA A 810 -18.42 -4.05 -30.41
N ALA A 811 -17.52 -3.08 -30.58
CA ALA A 811 -16.09 -3.27 -30.35
C ALA A 811 -15.71 -3.26 -28.86
N ALA A 812 -16.38 -2.43 -28.06
CA ALA A 812 -16.22 -2.34 -26.62
C ALA A 812 -16.95 -3.48 -25.89
N ASP A 813 -18.14 -3.87 -26.36
CA ASP A 813 -18.81 -5.11 -25.92
C ASP A 813 -17.91 -6.33 -26.17
N ALA A 814 -17.42 -6.52 -27.42
CA ALA A 814 -16.54 -7.64 -27.74
C ALA A 814 -15.21 -7.63 -26.94
N SER A 815 -14.70 -6.44 -26.57
CA SER A 815 -13.58 -6.31 -25.61
C SER A 815 -14.00 -6.78 -24.22
N ALA A 816 -14.97 -6.13 -23.59
CA ALA A 816 -15.35 -6.41 -22.21
C ALA A 816 -15.84 -7.85 -22.03
N THR A 817 -16.69 -8.35 -22.93
CA THR A 817 -17.13 -9.76 -22.96
C THR A 817 -15.95 -10.73 -23.09
N LYS A 818 -14.91 -10.42 -23.89
CA LYS A 818 -13.68 -11.25 -23.97
C LYS A 818 -12.85 -11.18 -22.68
N PHE A 819 -12.69 -9.99 -22.11
CA PHE A 819 -11.81 -9.75 -20.97
C PHE A 819 -12.42 -10.23 -19.64
N LEU A 820 -13.72 -10.04 -19.40
CA LEU A 820 -14.46 -10.68 -18.28
C LEU A 820 -14.44 -12.21 -18.37
N ASN A 821 -14.52 -12.79 -19.59
CA ASN A 821 -14.30 -14.22 -19.77
C ASN A 821 -12.84 -14.62 -19.50
N LEU A 822 -11.85 -13.78 -19.84
CA LEU A 822 -10.44 -14.04 -19.51
C LEU A 822 -10.20 -13.99 -17.99
N ARG A 823 -10.83 -13.04 -17.28
CA ARG A 823 -10.83 -12.95 -15.81
C ARG A 823 -11.29 -14.26 -15.19
N GLU A 824 -12.46 -14.75 -15.60
CA GLU A 824 -13.02 -15.96 -15.02
C GLU A 824 -12.22 -17.23 -15.40
N ASN A 825 -11.63 -17.24 -16.59
CA ASN A 825 -10.65 -18.25 -16.96
C ASN A 825 -9.37 -18.18 -16.09
N LEU A 826 -8.95 -17.00 -15.61
CA LEU A 826 -7.73 -16.79 -14.80
C LEU A 826 -7.87 -17.19 -13.33
N VAL A 827 -9.08 -17.38 -12.79
CA VAL A 827 -9.33 -17.72 -11.38
C VAL A 827 -8.37 -18.79 -10.78
N PRO A 828 -8.01 -19.90 -11.47
CA PRO A 828 -7.04 -20.88 -10.94
C PRO A 828 -5.63 -20.29 -10.69
N TYR A 829 -5.19 -19.38 -11.53
CA TYR A 829 -3.92 -18.65 -11.38
C TYR A 829 -4.06 -17.55 -10.31
N THR A 830 -5.09 -16.71 -10.40
CA THR A 830 -5.39 -15.64 -9.42
C THR A 830 -5.44 -16.17 -7.99
N TYR A 831 -6.19 -17.25 -7.78
CA TYR A 831 -6.36 -17.91 -6.48
C TYR A 831 -5.05 -18.52 -5.96
N THR A 832 -4.22 -19.08 -6.86
CA THR A 832 -2.88 -19.56 -6.49
C THR A 832 -1.95 -18.41 -6.09
N LEU A 833 -2.01 -17.26 -6.78
CA LEU A 833 -1.22 -16.08 -6.41
C LEU A 833 -1.70 -15.45 -5.09
N ALA A 834 -3.02 -15.41 -4.85
CA ALA A 834 -3.59 -14.99 -3.57
C ALA A 834 -3.11 -15.92 -2.43
N GLN A 835 -3.06 -17.24 -2.65
CA GLN A 835 -2.53 -18.17 -1.67
C GLN A 835 -1.03 -17.98 -1.42
N GLN A 836 -0.25 -17.66 -2.46
CA GLN A 836 1.16 -17.27 -2.31
C GLN A 836 1.29 -16.00 -1.45
N ALA A 837 0.45 -14.99 -1.66
CA ALA A 837 0.43 -13.78 -0.83
C ALA A 837 0.09 -14.09 0.64
N THR A 838 -0.91 -14.93 0.89
CA THR A 838 -1.24 -15.40 2.25
C THR A 838 -0.11 -16.20 2.89
N ALA A 839 0.65 -16.98 2.12
CA ALA A 839 1.73 -17.83 2.63
C ALA A 839 3.09 -17.13 2.75
N THR A 840 3.31 -16.00 2.06
CA THR A 840 4.65 -15.38 1.93
C THR A 840 4.69 -13.86 2.07
N GLY A 841 3.54 -13.17 2.13
CA GLY A 841 3.45 -11.71 2.09
C GLY A 841 3.67 -11.08 0.71
N MET A 842 4.18 -11.82 -0.28
CA MET A 842 4.43 -11.32 -1.64
C MET A 842 3.10 -11.19 -2.42
N PRO A 843 2.64 -9.98 -2.78
CA PRO A 843 1.30 -9.77 -3.36
C PRO A 843 1.11 -10.41 -4.74
N LEU A 844 -0.13 -10.45 -5.22
CA LEU A 844 -0.49 -11.02 -6.53
C LEU A 844 -0.27 -10.06 -7.71
N VAL A 845 -0.47 -8.75 -7.52
CA VAL A 845 0.04 -7.67 -8.38
C VAL A 845 1.32 -7.13 -7.75
N ARG A 846 2.36 -6.87 -8.56
CA ARG A 846 3.71 -6.55 -8.06
C ARG A 846 4.35 -5.43 -8.86
N PRO A 847 4.81 -4.34 -8.22
CA PRO A 847 5.73 -3.39 -8.84
C PRO A 847 7.00 -4.12 -9.27
N LEU A 848 7.57 -3.69 -10.40
CA LEU A 848 8.75 -4.32 -10.99
C LEU A 848 9.95 -4.39 -10.03
N TYR A 849 10.12 -3.38 -9.17
CA TYR A 849 11.22 -3.34 -8.18
C TYR A 849 11.20 -4.49 -7.17
N LEU A 850 10.06 -5.16 -6.94
CA LEU A 850 10.00 -6.36 -6.08
C LEU A 850 10.75 -7.58 -6.67
N GLN A 851 11.05 -7.57 -7.98
CA GLN A 851 11.75 -8.66 -8.67
C GLN A 851 13.02 -8.19 -9.40
N TYR A 852 13.16 -6.89 -9.67
CA TYR A 852 14.31 -6.29 -10.35
C TYR A 852 14.87 -5.04 -9.60
N PRO A 853 15.18 -5.12 -8.29
CA PRO A 853 15.56 -3.96 -7.47
C PRO A 853 16.90 -3.31 -7.86
N ASP A 854 17.70 -3.97 -8.69
CA ASP A 854 18.95 -3.43 -9.25
C ASP A 854 18.75 -2.63 -10.54
N GLN A 855 17.52 -2.54 -11.06
CA GLN A 855 17.21 -1.88 -12.35
C GLN A 855 16.45 -0.58 -12.11
N GLN A 856 16.98 0.55 -12.57
CA GLN A 856 16.34 1.86 -12.35
C GLN A 856 15.02 2.00 -13.11
N GLU A 857 14.91 1.34 -14.26
CA GLU A 857 13.66 1.17 -15.01
C GLU A 857 12.54 0.53 -14.17
N ALA A 858 12.87 -0.36 -13.23
CA ALA A 858 11.88 -1.03 -12.36
C ALA A 858 11.23 -0.11 -11.32
N TYR A 859 11.83 1.05 -11.06
CA TYR A 859 11.25 2.15 -10.27
C TYR A 859 10.62 3.20 -11.21
N ALA A 860 11.31 3.53 -12.30
CA ALA A 860 10.88 4.54 -13.26
C ALA A 860 9.61 4.18 -14.05
N GLN A 861 9.24 2.90 -14.16
CA GLN A 861 8.04 2.41 -14.84
C GLN A 861 6.94 1.89 -13.88
N ALA A 862 7.12 2.04 -12.56
CA ALA A 862 6.22 1.48 -11.56
C ALA A 862 4.78 2.06 -11.60
N GLY A 863 4.58 3.21 -12.27
CA GLY A 863 3.27 3.79 -12.55
C GLY A 863 2.58 3.28 -13.82
N GLY A 864 3.30 2.60 -14.73
CA GLY A 864 2.80 2.24 -16.06
C GLY A 864 2.71 0.74 -16.37
N GLU A 865 3.46 -0.10 -15.65
CA GLU A 865 3.43 -1.56 -15.84
C GLU A 865 3.78 -2.32 -14.55
N TYR A 866 3.21 -3.52 -14.41
CA TYR A 866 3.37 -4.37 -13.22
C TYR A 866 3.40 -5.85 -13.58
N LEU A 867 3.84 -6.71 -12.64
CA LEU A 867 3.78 -8.16 -12.80
C LEU A 867 2.51 -8.73 -12.14
N TYR A 868 1.79 -9.58 -12.87
CA TYR A 868 0.72 -10.43 -12.36
C TYR A 868 1.32 -11.81 -11.98
N GLY A 869 1.64 -11.96 -10.69
CA GLY A 869 2.52 -13.01 -10.20
C GLY A 869 4.00 -12.77 -10.60
N PRO A 870 4.83 -13.82 -10.73
CA PRO A 870 6.25 -13.69 -11.09
C PRO A 870 6.52 -13.65 -12.60
N ASP A 871 5.57 -14.12 -13.41
CA ASP A 871 5.80 -14.62 -14.77
C ASP A 871 5.04 -13.86 -15.88
N VAL A 872 4.09 -12.99 -15.53
CA VAL A 872 3.26 -12.24 -16.50
C VAL A 872 3.45 -10.74 -16.28
N LEU A 873 3.93 -10.02 -17.29
CA LEU A 873 4.01 -8.56 -17.32
C LEU A 873 2.73 -7.99 -17.94
N VAL A 874 2.15 -6.97 -17.31
CA VAL A 874 0.93 -6.28 -17.75
C VAL A 874 1.23 -4.78 -17.82
N ALA A 875 1.02 -4.18 -18.99
CA ALA A 875 1.19 -2.75 -19.24
C ALA A 875 -0.10 -2.19 -19.89
N PRO A 876 -1.09 -1.75 -19.09
CA PRO A 876 -2.39 -1.31 -19.57
C PRO A 876 -2.31 -0.12 -20.53
N ALA A 877 -3.25 -0.07 -21.48
CA ALA A 877 -3.33 1.01 -22.45
C ALA A 877 -4.24 2.14 -21.93
N THR A 878 -3.62 3.24 -21.48
CA THR A 878 -4.24 4.33 -20.70
C THR A 878 -4.46 5.62 -21.51
N SER A 879 -4.47 5.53 -22.85
CA SER A 879 -4.67 6.67 -23.77
C SER A 879 -5.95 6.52 -24.62
N PRO A 880 -6.69 7.60 -24.91
CA PRO A 880 -7.86 7.57 -25.81
C PRO A 880 -7.59 6.96 -27.19
N GLY A 881 -8.59 6.29 -27.74
CA GLY A 881 -8.63 5.81 -29.12
C GLY A 881 -8.89 4.31 -29.25
N ALA A 882 -9.55 3.92 -30.35
CA ALA A 882 -9.80 2.53 -30.73
C ALA A 882 -8.51 1.70 -30.93
N THR A 883 -7.37 2.38 -31.10
CA THR A 883 -6.01 1.85 -30.97
C THR A 883 -5.20 2.77 -30.08
N ALA A 884 -4.52 2.21 -29.08
CA ALA A 884 -3.60 2.93 -28.19
C ALA A 884 -2.18 2.41 -28.37
N THR A 885 -1.15 3.19 -28.03
CA THR A 885 0.25 2.75 -28.05
C THR A 885 0.89 2.96 -26.68
N THR A 886 1.38 1.87 -26.08
CA THR A 886 2.01 1.86 -24.75
C THR A 886 3.51 1.65 -24.89
N SER A 887 4.32 2.41 -24.16
CA SER A 887 5.76 2.15 -24.02
C SER A 887 5.95 1.10 -22.93
N VAL A 888 6.52 -0.05 -23.26
CA VAL A 888 6.69 -1.19 -22.35
C VAL A 888 8.16 -1.50 -22.19
N TRP A 889 8.67 -1.59 -20.96
CA TRP A 889 10.02 -2.08 -20.68
C TRP A 889 9.98 -3.58 -20.36
N PHE A 890 10.86 -4.33 -21.02
CA PHE A 890 10.99 -5.76 -20.83
C PHE A 890 12.17 -6.03 -19.89
N PRO A 891 11.94 -6.51 -18.66
CA PRO A 891 13.02 -6.75 -17.71
C PRO A 891 14.10 -7.70 -18.24
N PRO A 892 15.38 -7.51 -17.89
CA PRO A 892 16.49 -8.29 -18.41
C PRO A 892 16.52 -9.74 -17.90
N GLY A 893 17.39 -10.54 -18.51
CA GLY A 893 17.64 -11.94 -18.14
C GLY A 893 16.70 -12.95 -18.81
N ASN A 894 15.51 -12.54 -19.26
CA ASN A 894 14.58 -13.38 -20.02
C ASN A 894 13.93 -12.59 -21.16
N ASP A 895 13.60 -13.28 -22.25
CA ASP A 895 12.74 -12.73 -23.30
C ASP A 895 11.26 -12.90 -22.92
N TRP A 896 10.39 -12.06 -23.49
CA TRP A 896 8.99 -11.90 -23.09
C TRP A 896 8.07 -12.09 -24.30
N THR A 897 7.10 -13.00 -24.21
CA THR A 897 6.21 -13.37 -25.32
C THR A 897 4.79 -12.86 -25.07
N ASP A 898 4.31 -12.02 -25.98
CA ASP A 898 2.95 -11.50 -26.01
C ASP A 898 1.92 -12.64 -25.98
N TYR A 899 1.03 -12.59 -24.98
CA TYR A 899 0.05 -13.63 -24.72
C TYR A 899 -1.02 -13.74 -25.82
N PHE A 900 -1.31 -12.64 -26.52
CA PHE A 900 -2.34 -12.58 -27.56
C PHE A 900 -1.76 -12.78 -28.96
N THR A 901 -0.63 -12.12 -29.28
CA THR A 901 -0.03 -12.16 -30.63
C THR A 901 1.06 -13.21 -30.81
N GLY A 902 1.63 -13.74 -29.72
CA GLY A 902 2.75 -14.67 -29.77
C GLY A 902 4.09 -14.06 -30.20
N LYS A 903 4.16 -12.73 -30.37
CA LYS A 903 5.39 -12.00 -30.67
C LYS A 903 6.29 -11.94 -29.44
N THR A 904 7.55 -12.34 -29.62
CA THR A 904 8.57 -12.29 -28.57
C THR A 904 9.39 -10.99 -28.64
N TYR A 905 9.62 -10.38 -27.48
CA TYR A 905 10.40 -9.17 -27.26
C TYR A 905 11.62 -9.52 -26.39
N ARG A 906 12.72 -8.80 -26.58
CA ARG A 906 14.00 -9.13 -25.94
C ARG A 906 14.09 -8.52 -24.54
N GLY A 907 14.53 -9.30 -23.56
CA GLY A 907 14.82 -8.79 -22.21
C GLY A 907 15.90 -7.71 -22.20
N GLY A 908 15.72 -6.69 -21.38
CA GLY A 908 16.58 -5.52 -21.29
C GLY A 908 16.38 -4.53 -22.43
N THR A 909 15.16 -4.42 -22.96
CA THR A 909 14.79 -3.46 -24.01
C THR A 909 13.43 -2.81 -23.74
N THR A 910 13.19 -1.63 -24.30
CA THR A 910 11.87 -0.96 -24.28
C THR A 910 11.31 -0.96 -25.69
N ALA A 911 10.01 -1.19 -25.86
CA ALA A 911 9.35 -1.10 -27.17
C ALA A 911 7.98 -0.42 -27.10
N GLN A 912 7.58 0.20 -28.22
CA GLN A 912 6.26 0.75 -28.41
C GLN A 912 5.30 -0.35 -28.88
N ILE A 913 4.20 -0.54 -28.15
CA ILE A 913 3.22 -1.61 -28.33
C ILE A 913 1.86 -1.01 -28.69
N THR A 914 1.45 -1.13 -29.94
CA THR A 914 0.13 -0.64 -30.40
C THR A 914 -0.91 -1.76 -30.36
N THR A 915 -2.02 -1.56 -29.65
CA THR A 915 -3.12 -2.55 -29.49
C THR A 915 -4.48 -1.95 -29.80
N GLY A 916 -5.35 -2.72 -30.46
CA GLY A 916 -6.78 -2.40 -30.62
C GLY A 916 -7.55 -2.53 -29.32
N LEU A 917 -8.89 -2.50 -29.35
CA LEU A 917 -9.71 -2.89 -28.19
C LEU A 917 -9.84 -4.41 -28.02
N ASP A 918 -9.47 -5.20 -29.03
CA ASP A 918 -9.49 -6.66 -28.95
C ASP A 918 -8.37 -7.23 -28.07
N THR A 919 -7.35 -6.44 -27.76
CA THR A 919 -6.10 -6.84 -27.10
C THR A 919 -5.56 -5.74 -26.18
N MET A 920 -4.67 -6.11 -25.26
CA MET A 920 -3.87 -5.18 -24.46
C MET A 920 -2.44 -5.75 -24.30
N PRO A 921 -1.43 -4.94 -23.92
CA PRO A 921 -0.08 -5.43 -23.69
C PRO A 921 0.02 -6.36 -22.46
N VAL A 922 0.09 -7.68 -22.71
CA VAL A 922 0.30 -8.73 -21.70
C VAL A 922 1.34 -9.71 -22.21
N PHE A 923 2.38 -9.99 -21.42
CA PHE A 923 3.55 -10.77 -21.86
C PHE A 923 3.94 -11.83 -20.83
N MET A 924 4.09 -13.06 -21.28
CA MET A 924 4.66 -14.15 -20.47
C MET A 924 6.19 -14.13 -20.57
N ARG A 925 6.88 -14.14 -19.43
CA ARG A 925 8.34 -14.36 -19.37
C ARG A 925 8.69 -15.74 -19.94
N SER A 926 9.82 -15.89 -20.60
CA SER A 926 10.36 -17.21 -20.97
C SER A 926 10.47 -18.13 -19.75
N GLY A 927 10.07 -19.38 -19.94
CA GLY A 927 9.88 -20.37 -18.87
C GLY A 927 8.65 -20.16 -17.97
N GLY A 928 7.98 -19.01 -18.08
CA GLY A 928 6.81 -18.66 -17.27
C GLY A 928 5.59 -19.53 -17.59
N ILE A 929 4.85 -19.91 -16.55
CA ILE A 929 3.71 -20.84 -16.66
C ILE A 929 2.45 -20.19 -16.08
N MET A 930 1.37 -20.14 -16.88
CA MET A 930 0.06 -19.63 -16.48
C MET A 930 -0.99 -20.74 -16.62
N VAL A 931 -1.92 -20.83 -15.66
CA VAL A 931 -2.95 -21.88 -15.61
C VAL A 931 -4.35 -21.25 -15.63
N THR A 932 -5.15 -21.59 -16.64
CA THR A 932 -6.54 -21.14 -16.74
C THR A 932 -7.51 -22.31 -16.65
N ARG A 933 -8.82 -22.01 -16.56
CA ARG A 933 -9.88 -23.00 -16.82
C ARG A 933 -9.71 -23.63 -18.22
N GLY A 934 -10.36 -24.78 -18.44
CA GLY A 934 -10.39 -25.45 -19.74
C GLY A 934 -11.19 -24.70 -20.82
N GLY A 935 -12.00 -23.73 -20.43
CA GLY A 935 -12.81 -22.86 -21.28
C GLY A 935 -13.77 -22.02 -20.44
N ASN A 936 -14.52 -21.14 -21.11
CA ASN A 936 -15.46 -20.20 -20.49
C ASN A 936 -16.58 -20.94 -19.72
N VAL A 937 -17.02 -20.34 -18.62
CA VAL A 937 -18.02 -20.87 -17.66
C VAL A 937 -19.00 -19.77 -17.24
N SER A 938 -20.01 -20.11 -16.44
CA SER A 938 -21.00 -19.15 -15.91
C SER A 938 -20.45 -18.29 -14.77
N GLY A 939 -19.45 -18.80 -14.07
CA GLY A 939 -18.81 -18.31 -12.84
C GLY A 939 -18.03 -19.48 -12.21
N ASP A 940 -17.55 -19.34 -10.98
CA ASP A 940 -16.87 -20.41 -10.25
C ASP A 940 -17.85 -21.39 -9.60
N ALA A 941 -19.01 -20.91 -9.13
CA ALA A 941 -20.02 -21.75 -8.52
C ALA A 941 -20.64 -22.72 -9.54
N HIS A 942 -20.88 -23.97 -9.11
CA HIS A 942 -21.39 -25.08 -9.93
C HIS A 942 -20.50 -25.55 -11.11
N ASP A 943 -19.41 -24.87 -11.45
CA ASP A 943 -18.51 -25.18 -12.58
C ASP A 943 -17.14 -25.77 -12.11
N PRO A 944 -17.06 -27.07 -11.75
CA PRO A 944 -15.85 -27.69 -11.21
C PRO A 944 -14.72 -27.82 -12.23
N GLN A 945 -13.46 -27.63 -11.77
CA GLN A 945 -12.24 -27.62 -12.58
C GLN A 945 -11.79 -29.01 -13.10
N THR A 946 -12.69 -29.71 -13.80
CA THR A 946 -12.49 -31.03 -14.42
C THR A 946 -11.63 -31.00 -15.69
N ALA A 947 -11.39 -29.81 -16.23
CA ALA A 947 -10.41 -29.52 -17.27
C ALA A 947 -9.73 -28.16 -17.02
N ALA A 948 -8.44 -28.08 -17.34
CA ALA A 948 -7.65 -26.85 -17.21
C ALA A 948 -6.69 -26.68 -18.39
N THR A 949 -6.25 -25.44 -18.63
CA THR A 949 -5.26 -25.12 -19.67
C THR A 949 -3.97 -24.64 -19.01
N VAL A 950 -2.84 -25.28 -19.31
CA VAL A 950 -1.51 -24.74 -18.98
C VAL A 950 -0.94 -24.07 -20.22
N THR A 951 -0.64 -22.78 -20.13
CA THR A 951 0.16 -22.07 -21.14
C THR A 951 1.58 -21.88 -20.60
N VAL A 952 2.58 -22.13 -21.43
CA VAL A 952 4.00 -21.90 -21.11
C VAL A 952 4.72 -21.24 -22.29
N ALA A 953 5.57 -20.25 -21.99
CA ALA A 953 6.37 -19.56 -22.98
C ALA A 953 7.77 -20.18 -23.12
N GLY A 954 8.13 -20.60 -24.32
CA GLY A 954 9.46 -21.15 -24.62
C GLY A 954 10.58 -20.11 -24.51
N GLY A 955 11.80 -20.59 -24.32
CA GLY A 955 13.05 -19.83 -24.23
C GLY A 955 13.90 -20.14 -23.01
N HIS A 956 13.30 -20.67 -21.93
CA HIS A 956 13.99 -21.00 -20.67
C HIS A 956 13.23 -22.09 -19.91
N ASP A 957 13.90 -22.81 -19.01
CA ASP A 957 13.27 -23.72 -18.03
C ASP A 957 12.40 -22.95 -17.02
N GLY A 958 11.38 -23.59 -16.43
CA GLY A 958 10.53 -22.93 -15.44
C GLY A 958 9.62 -23.86 -14.65
N ALA A 959 8.98 -23.33 -13.61
CA ALA A 959 8.10 -24.11 -12.75
C ALA A 959 7.02 -23.25 -12.08
N PHE A 960 5.84 -23.83 -11.90
CA PHE A 960 4.72 -23.25 -11.16
C PHE A 960 4.09 -24.33 -10.28
N THR A 961 3.44 -23.95 -9.19
CA THR A 961 2.73 -24.88 -8.32
C THR A 961 1.30 -24.39 -8.17
N LEU A 962 0.38 -25.01 -8.92
CA LEU A 962 -1.05 -24.72 -8.84
C LEU A 962 -1.56 -25.13 -7.44
N TYR A 963 -2.21 -24.21 -6.74
CA TYR A 963 -2.83 -24.45 -5.43
C TYR A 963 -4.34 -24.65 -5.60
N GLU A 964 -4.89 -25.67 -4.94
CA GLU A 964 -6.32 -25.98 -5.00
C GLU A 964 -6.83 -26.49 -3.66
N ASP A 965 -8.07 -26.15 -3.31
CA ASP A 965 -8.82 -26.62 -2.15
C ASP A 965 -10.34 -26.55 -2.45
N ASP A 966 -11.20 -26.51 -1.43
CA ASP A 966 -12.66 -26.40 -1.64
C ASP A 966 -13.11 -25.01 -2.13
N GLY A 967 -12.26 -23.98 -2.03
CA GLY A 967 -12.59 -22.60 -2.37
C GLY A 967 -13.44 -21.85 -1.34
N GLN A 968 -13.73 -22.45 -0.18
CA GLN A 968 -14.72 -21.92 0.76
C GLN A 968 -14.28 -21.98 2.24
N SER A 969 -13.64 -23.07 2.68
CA SER A 969 -13.32 -23.30 4.10
C SER A 969 -11.88 -22.90 4.46
N PRO A 970 -11.61 -22.37 5.66
CA PRO A 970 -10.25 -22.14 6.15
C PRO A 970 -9.53 -23.44 6.58
N SER A 971 -10.27 -24.53 6.82
CA SER A 971 -9.78 -25.82 7.30
C SER A 971 -9.77 -26.93 6.24
N ALA A 972 -9.91 -26.56 4.97
CA ALA A 972 -10.01 -27.50 3.85
C ALA A 972 -8.74 -28.34 3.65
N LYS A 973 -8.91 -29.53 3.04
CA LYS A 973 -7.78 -30.28 2.48
C LYS A 973 -7.36 -29.63 1.16
N SER A 974 -6.26 -28.88 1.19
CA SER A 974 -5.62 -28.41 -0.02
C SER A 974 -4.79 -29.50 -0.71
N THR A 975 -4.55 -29.31 -2.00
CA THR A 975 -3.63 -30.06 -2.83
C THR A 975 -2.77 -29.10 -3.65
N THR A 976 -1.62 -29.57 -4.14
CA THR A 976 -0.77 -28.78 -5.03
C THR A 976 -0.35 -29.61 -6.25
N THR A 977 -0.55 -29.03 -7.44
CA THR A 977 -0.11 -29.64 -8.70
C THR A 977 1.14 -28.93 -9.20
N ALA A 978 2.30 -29.57 -9.01
CA ALA A 978 3.57 -29.07 -9.54
C ALA A 978 3.60 -29.16 -11.08
N LEU A 979 3.93 -28.05 -11.73
CA LEU A 979 4.16 -27.91 -13.16
C LEU A 979 5.64 -27.60 -13.38
N ARG A 980 6.32 -28.32 -14.26
CA ARG A 980 7.75 -28.12 -14.55
C ARG A 980 7.99 -28.15 -16.06
N TYR A 981 8.43 -27.02 -16.59
CA TYR A 981 8.84 -26.88 -17.98
C TYR A 981 10.36 -26.99 -18.11
N THR A 982 10.80 -27.71 -19.14
CA THR A 982 12.22 -27.88 -19.47
C THR A 982 12.42 -27.80 -20.98
N GLU A 983 13.48 -27.14 -21.43
CA GLU A 983 13.75 -26.92 -22.84
C GLU A 983 15.21 -27.21 -23.22
N ASN A 984 15.42 -27.78 -24.40
CA ASN A 984 16.73 -27.92 -25.03
C ASN A 984 16.63 -27.80 -26.56
N PRO A 985 17.75 -27.75 -27.31
CA PRO A 985 17.71 -27.60 -28.76
C PRO A 985 16.96 -28.70 -29.53
N GLN A 986 16.74 -29.88 -28.94
CA GLN A 986 16.05 -31.01 -29.58
C GLN A 986 14.58 -31.16 -29.16
N SER A 987 14.18 -30.61 -28.01
CA SER A 987 12.86 -30.85 -27.42
C SER A 987 12.45 -29.81 -26.38
N ALA A 988 11.15 -29.62 -26.23
CA ALA A 988 10.54 -28.90 -25.11
C ALA A 988 9.58 -29.85 -24.37
N MET A 989 9.55 -29.81 -23.04
CA MET A 989 8.74 -30.73 -22.24
C MET A 989 8.10 -30.04 -21.04
N LEU A 990 6.78 -30.20 -20.90
CA LEU A 990 6.06 -29.90 -19.67
C LEU A 990 5.75 -31.21 -18.93
N ALA A 991 6.15 -31.29 -17.66
CA ALA A 991 5.72 -32.31 -16.72
C ALA A 991 4.69 -31.72 -15.75
N ILE A 992 3.62 -32.47 -15.49
CA ILE A 992 2.46 -32.09 -14.68
C ILE A 992 2.30 -33.13 -13.56
N GLY A 993 2.08 -32.67 -12.33
CA GLY A 993 1.82 -33.52 -11.17
C GLY A 993 0.55 -34.38 -11.28
N ALA A 994 0.42 -35.37 -10.39
CA ALA A 994 -0.77 -36.22 -10.36
C ALA A 994 -2.02 -35.43 -9.93
N THR A 995 -3.03 -35.41 -10.79
CA THR A 995 -4.33 -34.78 -10.56
C THR A 995 -5.40 -35.53 -11.36
N GLN A 996 -6.69 -35.33 -11.08
CA GLN A 996 -7.80 -35.97 -11.79
C GLN A 996 -8.55 -34.98 -12.70
N ARG A 997 -7.90 -34.55 -13.79
CA ARG A 997 -8.51 -33.68 -14.82
C ARG A 997 -7.94 -33.91 -16.21
N ALA A 998 -8.64 -33.43 -17.24
CA ALA A 998 -8.07 -33.26 -18.58
C ALA A 998 -7.20 -31.99 -18.65
N TRP A 999 -6.19 -31.99 -19.52
CA TRP A 999 -5.32 -30.84 -19.72
C TRP A 999 -5.24 -30.43 -21.19
N THR A 1000 -5.42 -29.13 -21.43
CA THR A 1000 -4.90 -28.46 -22.63
C THR A 1000 -3.50 -27.94 -22.30
N VAL A 1001 -2.50 -28.24 -23.11
CA VAL A 1001 -1.13 -27.70 -22.95
C VAL A 1001 -0.77 -26.84 -24.15
N ARG A 1002 -0.53 -25.55 -23.93
CA ARG A 1002 -0.13 -24.57 -24.94
C ARG A 1002 1.34 -24.18 -24.73
N PHE A 1003 2.17 -24.37 -25.75
CA PHE A 1003 3.54 -23.89 -25.80
C PHE A 1003 3.61 -22.69 -26.75
N THR A 1004 3.82 -21.48 -26.24
CA THR A 1004 4.04 -20.25 -27.04
C THR A 1004 5.54 -20.01 -27.25
N ASN A 1005 5.92 -19.09 -28.17
CA ASN A 1005 7.30 -18.97 -28.67
C ASN A 1005 7.87 -20.30 -29.19
N ALA A 1006 7.01 -21.22 -29.66
CA ALA A 1006 7.42 -22.55 -30.05
C ALA A 1006 7.98 -22.59 -31.49
N THR A 1007 8.43 -23.78 -31.87
CA THR A 1007 8.75 -24.19 -33.24
C THR A 1007 7.79 -25.31 -33.63
N SER A 1008 7.36 -25.37 -34.89
CA SER A 1008 6.48 -26.45 -35.36
C SER A 1008 7.15 -27.82 -35.12
N PRO A 1009 6.53 -28.75 -34.36
CA PRO A 1009 7.21 -29.95 -33.89
C PRO A 1009 7.18 -31.09 -34.91
N SER A 1010 8.29 -31.82 -35.05
CA SER A 1010 8.39 -33.03 -35.88
C SER A 1010 7.58 -34.20 -35.29
N ALA A 1011 7.40 -34.22 -33.97
CA ALA A 1011 6.48 -35.11 -33.27
C ALA A 1011 6.09 -34.56 -31.88
N VAL A 1012 4.84 -34.82 -31.48
CA VAL A 1012 4.37 -34.61 -30.11
C VAL A 1012 4.22 -35.96 -29.41
N TYR A 1013 4.60 -36.01 -28.14
CA TYR A 1013 4.46 -37.17 -27.26
C TYR A 1013 3.67 -36.81 -26.01
N VAL A 1014 2.77 -37.71 -25.60
CA VAL A 1014 2.06 -37.68 -24.32
C VAL A 1014 2.36 -39.00 -23.61
N ASP A 1015 2.94 -38.95 -22.41
CA ASP A 1015 3.41 -40.10 -21.62
C ASP A 1015 4.23 -41.12 -22.43
N GLY A 1016 5.21 -40.58 -23.17
CA GLY A 1016 6.11 -41.36 -24.03
C GLY A 1016 5.46 -41.93 -25.30
N ARG A 1017 4.16 -41.79 -25.50
CA ARG A 1017 3.43 -42.26 -26.69
C ARG A 1017 3.25 -41.11 -27.68
N ARG A 1018 3.48 -41.36 -28.98
CA ARG A 1018 3.31 -40.32 -30.01
C ARG A 1018 1.82 -39.96 -30.11
N SER A 1019 1.50 -38.67 -30.02
CA SER A 1019 0.13 -38.15 -30.11
C SER A 1019 -0.14 -37.51 -31.47
N GLY A 1020 -1.36 -37.69 -31.96
CA GLY A 1020 -1.93 -36.91 -33.07
C GLY A 1020 -2.91 -35.83 -32.62
N ASN A 1021 -3.18 -35.71 -31.32
CA ASN A 1021 -4.17 -34.79 -30.76
C ASN A 1021 -3.52 -33.44 -30.39
N TRP A 1022 -3.05 -32.73 -31.40
CA TRP A 1022 -2.41 -31.42 -31.26
C TRP A 1022 -2.58 -30.57 -32.52
N THR A 1023 -2.41 -29.26 -32.37
CA THR A 1023 -2.42 -28.26 -33.46
C THR A 1023 -1.20 -27.36 -33.37
N TRP A 1024 -0.83 -26.75 -34.50
CA TRP A 1024 0.18 -25.69 -34.60
C TRP A 1024 -0.45 -24.47 -35.25
N ASP A 1025 -0.38 -23.34 -34.57
CA ASP A 1025 -0.62 -22.03 -35.17
C ASP A 1025 0.71 -21.37 -35.51
N ALA A 1026 0.91 -21.09 -36.80
CA ALA A 1026 2.10 -20.43 -37.31
C ALA A 1026 2.13 -18.92 -37.03
N ALA A 1027 0.98 -18.28 -36.81
CA ALA A 1027 0.89 -16.84 -36.56
C ALA A 1027 1.34 -16.49 -35.13
N THR A 1028 0.71 -17.10 -34.11
CA THR A 1028 1.12 -16.93 -32.69
C THR A 1028 2.29 -17.83 -32.27
N ARG A 1029 2.82 -18.65 -33.19
CA ARG A 1029 3.85 -19.68 -32.91
C ARG A 1029 3.48 -20.57 -31.72
N THR A 1030 2.21 -20.98 -31.65
CA THR A 1030 1.66 -21.80 -30.55
C THR A 1030 1.50 -23.26 -30.97
N VAL A 1031 2.01 -24.19 -30.16
CA VAL A 1031 1.60 -25.61 -30.22
C VAL A 1031 0.57 -25.86 -29.12
N THR A 1032 -0.61 -26.37 -29.47
CA THR A 1032 -1.65 -26.76 -28.51
C THR A 1032 -1.81 -28.28 -28.52
N VAL A 1033 -1.70 -28.93 -27.37
CA VAL A 1033 -1.82 -30.38 -27.19
C VAL A 1033 -2.99 -30.70 -26.25
N GLN A 1034 -3.81 -31.68 -26.62
CA GLN A 1034 -4.97 -32.10 -25.85
C GLN A 1034 -4.74 -33.48 -25.22
N THR A 1035 -4.82 -33.59 -23.89
CA THR A 1035 -4.57 -34.84 -23.15
C THR A 1035 -5.87 -35.48 -22.65
N PRO A 1036 -5.93 -36.83 -22.52
CA PRO A 1036 -7.02 -37.46 -21.79
C PRO A 1036 -6.96 -37.08 -20.30
N PRO A 1037 -8.08 -37.24 -19.55
CA PRO A 1037 -8.04 -37.30 -18.09
C PRO A 1037 -7.10 -38.41 -17.60
N THR A 1038 -6.33 -38.12 -16.57
CA THR A 1038 -5.42 -39.07 -15.90
C THR A 1038 -5.64 -39.05 -14.38
N GLN A 1039 -4.91 -39.87 -13.63
CA GLN A 1039 -4.73 -39.80 -12.17
C GLN A 1039 -3.24 -39.93 -11.78
N HIS A 1040 -2.35 -39.89 -12.76
CA HIS A 1040 -0.90 -40.08 -12.59
C HIS A 1040 -0.16 -38.86 -13.15
N PRO A 1041 1.12 -38.64 -12.77
CA PRO A 1041 1.92 -37.57 -13.36
C PRO A 1041 1.97 -37.71 -14.88
N LEU A 1042 1.85 -36.58 -15.56
CA LEU A 1042 1.63 -36.48 -17.01
C LEU A 1042 2.78 -35.73 -17.65
N THR A 1043 3.21 -36.17 -18.83
CA THR A 1043 4.32 -35.55 -19.58
C THR A 1043 3.90 -35.25 -21.00
N VAL A 1044 4.03 -33.99 -21.41
CA VAL A 1044 3.82 -33.54 -22.80
C VAL A 1044 5.14 -33.05 -23.34
N ARG A 1045 5.66 -33.71 -24.39
CA ARG A 1045 6.95 -33.40 -25.00
C ARG A 1045 6.82 -33.13 -26.50
N LEU A 1046 7.29 -31.96 -26.91
CA LEU A 1046 7.54 -31.59 -28.30
C LEU A 1046 8.94 -32.06 -28.71
N VAL A 1047 9.07 -32.68 -29.88
CA VAL A 1047 10.35 -32.91 -30.56
C VAL A 1047 10.46 -31.92 -31.71
N ARG A 1048 11.62 -31.29 -31.85
CA ARG A 1048 11.90 -30.26 -32.86
C ARG A 1048 12.32 -30.85 -34.21
#